data_AF-A0A6L6PQM1-F1
#
_entry.id   AF-A0A6L6PQM1-F1
#
_cell.length_a   1.000
_cell.length_b   1.000
_cell.length_c   1.000
_cell.angle_alpha   90.00
_cell.angle_beta   90.00
_cell.angle_gamma   90.00
#
_symmetry.space_group_name_H-M   'P 1'
#
loop_
_entity.id
_entity.type
_entity.pdbx_description
1 polymer ?
#
loop_
_entity_poly.entity_id
_entity_poly.type
_entity_poly.pdbx_seq_one_letter_code
_entity_poly.pdbx_strand_id
1 'polypeptide(L)'
;MSSPSTTGIQLKTRRPVVGEIVELISSMRFAIALLAMIAIAAVIGTVMKQGEATNNYINQFGPFWFEVFRKIGLYTVYSAWWFLLLMGALVISTTLCIVRNAPKMLNDMRSWRENVRENSLLNFHHKMQWRAPMTRSALAQQSAARLADAGYKVKLVEKDNGTLVAAKQGAANKFGYIFAHSAIVVICLGGLLDSDVPIRLQEWFLGKTPFTGSGLISQIPPQHRLGTSNPTFRGNTFIPEGQTSNTATLTRPDGVLIQELPFTINLKKFTIDFYSTGMPKLFASDVEVRDNQTGETVKATIEVNKPLIFKGVAIYQSSFDDGGSKLKLTGFPMAGPDSKRFDIAGEVGGTTPLGDAYTVEWSGFRPFNVENVGPTDDPRAVKKGKSLQEELGEHMGSAGKNANNKNLKNVGPSVSYKLRDKTGQAREYQNYMQPVTVDGATVFLAGMRANPSDNFSYLRIPADDGHSVTEWMRLRAALQDPQLRAAAAKRYAERATPKSAAGDALRAQLLASAEKSLGIFAGDQKAGGFMAMSQFLEKIPEAEQKKAADVVLKILNGSLWDLWQAARAKDGLEPVTEDETHARFLQLATNALSDAFFYGAPVYLQLDDFTHVQASVFQVTRSPGKNVVYLGCLFLVLGVFAMFYIRERRLWIWIKDDAGGAEALMAMSTQRKTLDFEREFETLKQKLPQAA
;
A
#
# COMPACT_ATOMS: atom_id res chain seq x y z
N MET A 1 -41.49 28.78 -21.87
CA MET A 1 -40.59 28.26 -20.83
C MET A 1 -39.37 29.16 -20.83
N SER A 2 -39.09 29.89 -19.74
CA SER A 2 -37.80 30.57 -19.62
C SER A 2 -36.74 29.49 -19.40
N SER A 3 -35.97 29.18 -20.44
CA SER A 3 -34.80 28.31 -20.30
C SER A 3 -33.91 28.87 -19.18
N PRO A 4 -33.40 28.03 -18.26
CA PRO A 4 -32.45 28.48 -17.27
C PRO A 4 -31.25 29.09 -18.01
N SER A 5 -30.99 30.38 -17.78
CA SER A 5 -29.85 31.04 -18.41
C SER A 5 -28.56 30.37 -17.97
N THR A 6 -27.70 30.03 -18.93
CA THR A 6 -26.37 29.48 -18.68
C THR A 6 -25.37 30.55 -18.24
N THR A 7 -25.72 31.83 -18.41
CA THR A 7 -24.95 33.00 -17.95
C THR A 7 -25.02 33.14 -16.44
N GLY A 8 -23.99 33.70 -15.80
CA GLY A 8 -23.90 33.83 -14.35
C GLY A 8 -24.78 34.93 -13.73
N ILE A 9 -24.49 35.26 -12.48
CA ILE A 9 -25.08 36.36 -11.73
C ILE A 9 -24.43 37.66 -12.20
N GLN A 10 -25.24 38.55 -12.76
CA GLN A 10 -24.81 39.90 -13.10
C GLN A 10 -24.98 40.81 -11.91
N LEU A 11 -23.86 41.24 -11.32
CA LEU A 11 -23.87 42.22 -10.23
C LEU A 11 -23.82 43.64 -10.81
N LYS A 12 -24.74 44.50 -10.36
CA LYS A 12 -24.65 45.95 -10.62
C LYS A 12 -23.62 46.57 -9.67
N THR A 13 -22.34 46.49 -10.01
CA THR A 13 -21.23 47.06 -9.21
C THR A 13 -20.51 48.16 -9.98
N ARG A 14 -19.91 49.11 -9.26
CA ARG A 14 -19.05 50.16 -9.84
C ARG A 14 -17.69 49.62 -10.32
N ARG A 15 -17.32 48.39 -9.94
CA ARG A 15 -16.09 47.69 -10.36
C ARG A 15 -16.45 46.62 -11.39
N PRO A 16 -16.22 46.84 -12.71
CA PRO A 16 -16.66 45.91 -13.75
C PRO A 16 -16.02 44.52 -13.61
N VAL A 17 -14.73 44.47 -13.26
CA VAL A 17 -13.96 43.23 -13.06
C VAL A 17 -14.59 42.31 -12.00
N VAL A 18 -15.12 42.86 -10.90
CA VAL A 18 -15.78 42.06 -9.86
C VAL A 18 -17.10 41.47 -10.38
N GLY A 19 -17.82 42.22 -11.20
CA GLY A 19 -19.05 41.75 -11.85
C GLY A 19 -18.77 40.59 -12.81
N GLU A 20 -17.75 40.73 -13.66
CA GLU A 20 -17.34 39.70 -14.63
C GLU A 20 -16.85 38.42 -13.95
N ILE A 21 -16.06 38.53 -12.88
CA ILE A 21 -15.57 37.37 -12.11
C ILE A 21 -16.74 36.61 -11.49
N VAL A 22 -17.69 37.32 -10.87
CA VAL A 22 -18.86 36.67 -10.27
C VAL A 22 -19.75 36.04 -11.34
N GLU A 23 -19.91 36.67 -12.50
CA GLU A 23 -20.63 36.09 -13.64
C GLU A 23 -19.96 34.82 -14.16
N LEU A 24 -18.62 34.81 -14.27
CA LEU A 24 -17.87 33.63 -14.70
C LEU A 24 -18.00 32.47 -13.70
N ILE A 25 -17.72 32.72 -12.42
CA ILE A 25 -17.70 31.69 -11.37
C ILE A 25 -19.10 31.11 -11.12
N SER A 26 -20.15 31.92 -11.28
CA SER A 26 -21.54 31.46 -11.12
C SER A 26 -22.19 30.91 -12.40
N SER A 27 -21.41 30.73 -13.47
CA SER A 27 -21.89 30.14 -14.73
C SER A 27 -21.87 28.60 -14.68
N MET A 28 -22.88 27.98 -15.29
CA MET A 28 -22.99 26.51 -15.36
C MET A 28 -21.86 25.89 -16.20
N ARG A 29 -21.43 26.59 -17.26
CA ARG A 29 -20.35 26.13 -18.15
C ARG A 29 -19.01 26.06 -17.43
N PHE A 30 -18.72 27.06 -16.59
CA PHE A 30 -17.51 27.07 -15.78
C PHE A 30 -17.47 25.90 -14.80
N ALA A 31 -18.58 25.62 -14.10
CA ALA A 31 -18.67 24.49 -13.18
C ALA A 31 -18.42 23.13 -13.87
N ILE A 32 -18.98 22.91 -15.06
CA ILE A 32 -18.78 21.67 -15.84
C ILE A 32 -17.33 21.54 -16.29
N ALA A 33 -16.72 22.61 -16.79
CA ALA A 33 -15.31 22.60 -17.18
C ALA A 33 -14.40 22.31 -15.99
N LEU A 34 -14.71 22.88 -14.83
CA LEU A 34 -13.96 22.68 -13.59
C LEU A 34 -14.07 21.23 -13.09
N LEU A 35 -15.26 20.64 -13.15
CA LEU A 35 -15.45 19.23 -12.82
C LEU A 35 -14.62 18.32 -13.74
N ALA A 36 -14.58 18.60 -15.05
CA ALA A 36 -13.76 17.85 -15.98
C ALA A 36 -12.26 17.97 -15.68
N MET A 37 -11.79 19.17 -15.32
CA MET A 37 -10.39 19.40 -14.94
C MET A 37 -10.01 18.65 -13.66
N ILE A 38 -10.88 18.66 -12.65
CA ILE A 38 -10.69 17.90 -11.41
C ILE A 38 -10.67 16.40 -11.69
N ALA A 39 -11.53 15.91 -12.59
CA ALA A 39 -11.55 14.51 -12.99
C ALA A 39 -10.21 14.10 -13.63
N ILE A 40 -9.69 14.89 -14.57
CA ILE A 40 -8.38 14.64 -15.20
C ILE A 40 -7.26 14.62 -14.15
N ALA A 41 -7.24 15.59 -13.24
CA ALA A 41 -6.28 15.65 -12.15
C ALA A 41 -6.36 14.42 -11.23
N ALA A 42 -7.57 13.97 -10.90
CA ALA A 42 -7.79 12.78 -10.10
C ALA A 42 -7.31 11.50 -10.80
N VAL A 43 -7.50 11.38 -12.12
CA VAL A 43 -6.95 10.26 -12.91
C VAL A 43 -5.43 10.21 -12.81
N ILE A 44 -4.74 11.34 -12.96
CA ILE A 44 -3.28 11.43 -12.81
C ILE A 44 -2.86 10.96 -11.41
N GLY A 45 -3.56 11.41 -10.37
CA GLY A 45 -3.32 11.00 -8.98
C GLY A 45 -3.57 9.51 -8.71
N THR A 46 -4.47 8.85 -9.46
CA THR A 46 -4.70 7.40 -9.34
C THR A 46 -3.67 6.55 -10.08
N VAL A 47 -3.16 7.04 -11.22
CA VAL A 47 -2.16 6.31 -12.03
C VAL A 47 -0.79 6.38 -11.36
N MET A 48 -0.45 7.53 -10.78
CA MET A 48 0.81 7.71 -10.05
C MET A 48 0.62 7.33 -8.58
N LYS A 49 1.32 6.30 -8.11
CA LYS A 49 1.33 5.95 -6.68
C LYS A 49 1.75 7.16 -5.85
N GLN A 50 0.95 7.54 -4.86
CA GLN A 50 1.14 8.75 -4.06
C GLN A 50 1.95 8.43 -2.79
N GLY A 51 2.86 9.33 -2.40
CA GLY A 51 3.60 9.23 -1.13
C GLY A 51 4.61 8.08 -1.01
N GLU A 52 5.16 7.58 -2.12
CA GLU A 52 6.24 6.58 -2.12
C GLU A 52 7.60 7.19 -1.71
N ALA A 53 8.58 6.32 -1.42
CA ALA A 53 9.95 6.75 -1.16
C ALA A 53 10.57 7.41 -2.40
N THR A 54 11.36 8.47 -2.19
CA THR A 54 12.03 9.24 -3.26
C THR A 54 12.79 8.37 -4.25
N ASN A 55 13.52 7.36 -3.78
CA ASN A 55 14.29 6.46 -4.63
C ASN A 55 13.41 5.66 -5.60
N ASN A 56 12.19 5.29 -5.21
CA ASN A 56 11.27 4.57 -6.08
C ASN A 56 10.86 5.46 -7.27
N TYR A 57 10.59 6.74 -7.02
CA TYR A 57 10.25 7.69 -8.07
C TYR A 57 11.44 7.99 -8.99
N ILE A 58 12.65 8.15 -8.43
CA ILE A 58 13.86 8.38 -9.22
C ILE A 58 14.15 7.17 -10.12
N ASN A 59 14.02 5.95 -9.59
CA ASN A 59 14.24 4.73 -10.36
C ASN A 59 13.21 4.56 -11.49
N GLN A 60 11.96 4.99 -11.26
CA GLN A 60 10.89 4.84 -12.25
C GLN A 60 10.93 5.91 -13.35
N PHE A 61 11.25 7.16 -13.02
CA PHE A 61 11.12 8.30 -13.95
C PHE A 61 12.46 8.95 -14.34
N GLY A 62 13.54 8.61 -13.63
CA GLY A 62 14.84 9.26 -13.74
C GLY A 62 14.92 10.59 -12.95
N PRO A 63 16.13 11.09 -12.66
CA PRO A 63 16.34 12.28 -11.82
C PRO A 63 15.69 13.56 -12.36
N PHE A 64 15.67 13.75 -13.68
CA PHE A 64 15.11 14.95 -14.30
C PHE A 64 13.59 15.05 -14.12
N TRP A 65 12.85 14.01 -14.52
CA TRP A 65 11.39 13.98 -14.38
C TRP A 65 10.96 13.95 -12.92
N PHE A 66 11.76 13.34 -12.04
CA PHE A 66 11.56 13.42 -10.60
C PHE A 66 11.45 14.86 -10.11
N GLU A 67 12.41 15.70 -10.44
CA GLU A 67 12.42 17.11 -10.04
C GLU A 67 11.25 17.91 -10.63
N VAL A 68 10.89 17.64 -11.90
CA VAL A 68 9.75 18.31 -12.55
C VAL A 68 8.43 17.95 -11.85
N PHE A 69 8.18 16.66 -11.63
CA PHE A 69 6.96 16.18 -10.98
C PHE A 69 6.88 16.63 -9.51
N ARG A 70 8.02 16.68 -8.82
CA ARG A 70 8.14 17.22 -7.47
C ARG A 70 7.73 18.68 -7.40
N LYS A 71 8.24 19.54 -8.30
CA LYS A 71 7.90 20.97 -8.36
C LYS A 71 6.41 21.23 -8.63
N ILE A 72 5.78 20.41 -9.47
CA ILE A 72 4.34 20.51 -9.78
C ILE A 72 3.48 19.90 -8.65
N GLY A 73 4.04 19.01 -7.84
CA GLY A 73 3.34 18.32 -6.75
C GLY A 73 2.57 17.06 -7.16
N LEU A 74 3.00 16.37 -8.23
CA LEU A 74 2.31 15.19 -8.77
C LEU A 74 2.40 13.94 -7.87
N TYR A 75 3.36 13.89 -6.96
CA TYR A 75 3.48 12.81 -5.97
C TYR A 75 2.50 12.94 -4.81
N THR A 76 1.85 14.11 -4.68
CA THR A 76 0.89 14.43 -3.62
C THR A 76 -0.29 15.27 -4.15
N VAL A 77 -0.84 14.88 -5.32
CA VAL A 77 -1.85 15.64 -6.09
C VAL A 77 -3.01 16.11 -5.22
N TYR A 78 -3.57 15.22 -4.38
CA TYR A 78 -4.74 15.54 -3.55
C TYR A 78 -4.47 16.61 -2.47
N SER A 79 -3.20 16.88 -2.16
CA SER A 79 -2.78 17.93 -1.24
C SER A 79 -2.09 19.11 -1.94
N ALA A 80 -1.94 19.05 -3.26
CA ALA A 80 -1.26 20.09 -4.03
C ALA A 80 -2.11 21.38 -4.07
N TRP A 81 -1.44 22.53 -3.99
CA TRP A 81 -2.11 23.83 -3.90
C TRP A 81 -3.06 24.09 -5.08
N TRP A 82 -2.68 23.68 -6.29
CA TRP A 82 -3.49 23.87 -7.49
C TRP A 82 -4.74 22.99 -7.46
N PHE A 83 -4.65 21.76 -6.95
CA PHE A 83 -5.80 20.87 -6.82
C PHE A 83 -6.79 21.41 -5.77
N LEU A 84 -6.27 21.90 -4.63
CA LEU A 84 -7.07 22.56 -3.61
C LEU A 84 -7.75 23.83 -4.14
N LEU A 85 -7.08 24.60 -5.00
CA LEU A 85 -7.67 25.76 -5.68
C LEU A 85 -8.84 25.35 -6.58
N LEU A 86 -8.67 24.29 -7.39
CA LEU A 86 -9.76 23.76 -8.21
C LEU A 86 -10.94 23.29 -7.36
N MET A 87 -10.67 22.58 -6.27
CA MET A 87 -11.70 22.13 -5.32
C MET A 87 -12.43 23.30 -4.68
N GLY A 88 -11.70 24.32 -4.23
CA GLY A 88 -12.27 25.55 -3.66
C GLY A 88 -13.13 26.31 -4.67
N ALA A 89 -12.65 26.46 -5.91
CA ALA A 89 -13.41 27.08 -6.99
C ALA A 89 -14.70 26.31 -7.30
N LEU A 90 -14.68 24.97 -7.22
CA LEU A 90 -15.85 24.12 -7.45
C LEU A 90 -16.89 24.33 -6.34
N VAL A 91 -16.45 24.32 -5.08
CA VAL A 91 -17.32 24.57 -3.93
C VAL A 91 -17.96 25.96 -4.03
N ILE A 92 -17.19 26.99 -4.36
CA ILE A 92 -17.72 28.37 -4.52
C ILE A 92 -18.73 28.42 -5.68
N SER A 93 -18.37 27.88 -6.85
CA SER A 93 -19.23 27.89 -8.04
C SER A 93 -20.56 27.16 -7.80
N THR A 94 -20.50 25.95 -7.26
CA THR A 94 -21.69 25.15 -6.92
C THR A 94 -22.54 25.81 -5.85
N THR A 95 -21.93 26.41 -4.82
CA THR A 95 -22.64 27.20 -3.81
C THR A 95 -23.38 28.38 -4.43
N LEU A 96 -22.75 29.14 -5.32
CA LEU A 96 -23.40 30.25 -6.03
C LEU A 96 -24.56 29.78 -6.91
N CYS A 97 -24.45 28.60 -7.52
CA CYS A 97 -25.53 27.99 -8.29
C CYS A 97 -26.74 27.65 -7.40
N ILE A 98 -26.50 27.11 -6.20
CA ILE A 98 -27.55 26.85 -5.20
C ILE A 98 -28.21 28.15 -4.76
N VAL A 99 -27.42 29.15 -4.36
CA VAL A 99 -27.93 30.44 -3.86
C VAL A 99 -28.81 31.14 -4.91
N ARG A 100 -28.44 31.07 -6.19
CA ARG A 100 -29.20 31.68 -7.28
C ARG A 100 -30.49 30.93 -7.64
N ASN A 101 -30.42 29.60 -7.71
CA ASN A 101 -31.48 28.78 -8.29
C ASN A 101 -32.45 28.25 -7.24
N ALA A 102 -31.98 27.91 -6.03
CA ALA A 102 -32.84 27.34 -5.00
C ALA A 102 -34.04 28.25 -4.67
N PRO A 103 -33.89 29.57 -4.43
CA PRO A 103 -35.04 30.42 -4.12
C PRO A 103 -36.08 30.46 -5.25
N LYS A 104 -35.62 30.51 -6.51
CA LYS A 104 -36.51 30.50 -7.70
C LYS A 104 -37.27 29.18 -7.80
N MET A 105 -36.60 28.06 -7.55
CA MET A 105 -37.21 26.74 -7.56
C MET A 105 -38.24 26.60 -6.44
N LEU A 106 -37.89 27.02 -5.21
CA LEU A 106 -38.80 27.06 -4.05
C LEU A 106 -40.05 27.92 -4.33
N ASN A 107 -39.90 29.07 -4.98
CA ASN A 107 -41.02 29.91 -5.38
C ASN A 107 -41.89 29.24 -6.46
N ASP A 108 -41.29 28.63 -7.48
CA ASP A 108 -42.05 27.92 -8.52
C ASP A 108 -42.74 26.63 -8.00
N MET A 109 -42.18 25.97 -6.97
CA MET A 109 -42.85 24.88 -6.24
C MET A 109 -44.16 25.35 -5.60
N ARG A 110 -44.15 26.56 -5.03
CA ARG A 110 -45.32 27.16 -4.36
C ARG A 110 -46.32 27.72 -5.38
N SER A 111 -45.85 28.22 -6.53
CA SER A 111 -46.69 28.79 -7.60
C SER A 111 -47.72 27.80 -8.18
N TRP A 112 -48.90 28.31 -8.47
CA TRP A 112 -50.01 27.60 -9.15
C TRP A 112 -50.10 27.93 -10.65
N ARG A 113 -49.30 28.90 -11.15
CA ARG A 113 -49.35 29.43 -12.53
C ARG A 113 -50.78 29.78 -12.95
N GLU A 114 -51.35 30.76 -12.25
CA GLU A 114 -52.74 31.18 -12.41
C GLU A 114 -52.97 32.03 -13.68
N ASN A 115 -51.90 32.56 -14.28
CA ASN A 115 -51.95 33.46 -15.46
C ASN A 115 -52.12 32.75 -16.81
N VAL A 116 -52.58 31.49 -16.84
CA VAL A 116 -52.82 30.78 -18.10
C VAL A 116 -54.11 31.29 -18.75
N ARG A 117 -54.04 31.60 -20.05
CA ARG A 117 -55.18 32.02 -20.88
C ARG A 117 -55.69 30.85 -21.72
N GLU A 118 -56.97 30.86 -22.08
CA GLU A 118 -57.62 29.82 -22.91
C GLU A 118 -56.84 29.54 -24.20
N ASN A 119 -56.48 30.59 -24.96
CA ASN A 119 -55.69 30.45 -26.19
C ASN A 119 -54.33 29.77 -25.96
N SER A 120 -53.73 29.91 -24.77
CA SER A 120 -52.48 29.23 -24.45
C SER A 120 -52.67 27.73 -24.24
N LEU A 121 -53.81 27.30 -23.69
CA LEU A 121 -54.14 25.88 -23.47
C LEU A 121 -54.36 25.14 -24.79
N LEU A 122 -54.94 25.81 -25.79
CA LEU A 122 -55.13 25.26 -27.14
C LEU A 122 -53.82 24.88 -27.83
N ASN A 123 -52.70 25.50 -27.45
CA ASN A 123 -51.38 25.23 -28.02
C ASN A 123 -50.62 24.10 -27.32
N PHE A 124 -51.19 23.47 -26.28
CA PHE A 124 -50.59 22.28 -25.68
C PHE A 124 -50.77 21.05 -26.58
N HIS A 125 -49.78 20.17 -26.55
CA HIS A 125 -49.86 18.87 -27.22
C HIS A 125 -50.88 17.95 -26.52
N HIS A 126 -50.81 17.89 -25.20
CA HIS A 126 -51.70 17.10 -24.35
C HIS A 126 -52.89 17.95 -23.91
N LYS A 127 -53.94 17.97 -24.75
CA LYS A 127 -55.16 18.74 -24.52
C LYS A 127 -56.42 17.93 -24.81
N MET A 128 -57.52 18.31 -24.17
CA MET A 128 -58.83 17.71 -24.35
C MET A 128 -59.92 18.76 -24.17
N GLN A 129 -60.98 18.69 -24.97
CA GLN A 129 -62.20 19.46 -24.78
C GLN A 129 -63.40 18.53 -24.58
N TRP A 130 -64.31 18.91 -23.70
CA TRP A 130 -65.61 18.25 -23.55
C TRP A 130 -66.67 19.24 -23.08
N ARG A 131 -67.94 18.85 -23.26
CA ARG A 131 -69.11 19.61 -22.81
C ARG A 131 -69.88 18.76 -21.81
N ALA A 132 -70.43 19.39 -20.78
CA ALA A 132 -71.25 18.73 -19.78
C ALA A 132 -72.53 19.53 -19.51
N PRO A 133 -73.68 18.87 -19.27
CA PRO A 133 -74.96 19.52 -18.94
C PRO A 133 -74.96 19.96 -17.46
N MET A 134 -73.94 20.68 -17.03
CA MET A 134 -73.73 21.16 -15.67
C MET A 134 -73.44 22.66 -15.71
N THR A 135 -73.74 23.36 -14.63
CA THR A 135 -73.30 24.76 -14.48
C THR A 135 -71.78 24.82 -14.40
N ARG A 136 -71.19 25.95 -14.83
CA ARG A 136 -69.74 26.20 -14.76
C ARG A 136 -69.15 25.89 -13.38
N SER A 137 -69.82 26.34 -12.32
CA SER A 137 -69.37 26.11 -10.93
C SER A 137 -69.43 24.62 -10.54
N ALA A 138 -70.50 23.92 -10.91
CA ALA A 138 -70.65 22.50 -10.61
C ALA A 138 -69.61 21.64 -11.35
N LEU A 139 -69.35 21.94 -12.63
CA LEU A 139 -68.32 21.25 -13.41
C LEU A 139 -66.91 21.53 -12.87
N ALA A 140 -66.64 22.76 -12.40
CA ALA A 140 -65.36 23.12 -11.78
C ALA A 140 -65.13 22.37 -10.46
N GLN A 141 -66.16 22.27 -9.60
CA GLN A 141 -66.09 21.51 -8.36
C GLN A 141 -65.91 20.01 -8.61
N GLN A 142 -66.68 19.43 -9.54
CA GLN A 142 -66.56 18.03 -9.93
C GLN A 142 -65.16 17.72 -10.46
N SER A 143 -64.65 18.55 -11.37
CA SER A 143 -63.30 18.42 -11.94
C SER A 143 -62.23 18.52 -10.85
N ALA A 144 -62.39 19.45 -9.90
CA ALA A 144 -61.46 19.61 -8.78
C ALA A 144 -61.46 18.38 -7.85
N ALA A 145 -62.63 17.82 -7.53
CA ALA A 145 -62.76 16.62 -6.70
C ALA A 145 -62.13 15.39 -7.37
N ARG A 146 -62.38 15.18 -8.68
CA ARG A 146 -61.79 14.08 -9.45
C ARG A 146 -60.27 14.18 -9.54
N LEU A 147 -59.73 15.39 -9.71
CA LEU A 147 -58.28 15.62 -9.71
C LEU A 147 -57.67 15.38 -8.32
N ALA A 148 -58.37 15.77 -7.25
CA ALA A 148 -57.94 15.48 -5.88
C ALA A 148 -57.91 13.97 -5.60
N ASP A 149 -58.91 13.21 -6.05
CA ASP A 149 -58.96 11.74 -5.97
C ASP A 149 -57.81 11.08 -6.77
N ALA A 150 -57.45 11.66 -7.92
CA ALA A 150 -56.27 11.27 -8.69
C ALA A 150 -54.92 11.68 -8.03
N GLY A 151 -54.93 12.27 -6.82
CA GLY A 151 -53.75 12.63 -6.05
C GLY A 151 -53.14 13.99 -6.39
N TYR A 152 -53.85 14.85 -7.12
CA TYR A 152 -53.41 16.22 -7.40
C TYR A 152 -53.78 17.16 -6.26
N LYS A 153 -52.90 18.14 -5.98
CA LYS A 153 -53.30 19.33 -5.23
C LYS A 153 -53.99 20.28 -6.20
N VAL A 154 -55.18 20.78 -5.83
CA VAL A 154 -56.02 21.58 -6.71
C VAL A 154 -56.31 22.95 -6.11
N LYS A 155 -56.42 23.98 -6.97
CA LYS A 155 -56.87 25.33 -6.63
C LYS A 155 -57.85 25.82 -7.70
N LEU A 156 -59.02 26.27 -7.25
CA LEU A 156 -60.04 26.93 -8.08
C LEU A 156 -59.74 28.42 -8.14
N VAL A 157 -59.81 29.01 -9.33
CA VAL A 157 -59.60 30.44 -9.57
C VAL A 157 -60.69 30.94 -10.52
N GLU A 158 -61.57 31.82 -10.03
CA GLU A 158 -62.55 32.51 -10.87
C GLU A 158 -61.86 33.58 -11.72
N LYS A 159 -62.23 33.68 -13.01
CA LYS A 159 -61.80 34.73 -13.93
C LYS A 159 -63.00 35.29 -14.70
N ASP A 160 -62.85 36.46 -15.31
CA ASP A 160 -63.93 37.22 -15.95
C ASP A 160 -64.72 36.40 -17.01
N ASN A 161 -64.04 35.52 -17.76
CA ASN A 161 -64.64 34.72 -18.84
C ASN A 161 -64.63 33.21 -18.57
N GLY A 162 -64.49 32.77 -17.31
CA GLY A 162 -64.51 31.34 -16.97
C GLY A 162 -63.84 30.99 -15.64
N THR A 163 -64.02 29.75 -15.18
CA THR A 163 -63.38 29.21 -13.97
C THR A 163 -62.16 28.37 -14.36
N LEU A 164 -61.00 28.64 -13.75
CA LEU A 164 -59.77 27.87 -13.93
C LEU A 164 -59.59 26.89 -12.76
N VAL A 165 -59.54 25.60 -13.06
CA VAL A 165 -59.08 24.56 -12.13
C VAL A 165 -57.60 24.33 -12.38
N ALA A 166 -56.73 24.81 -11.47
CA ALA A 166 -55.30 24.60 -11.53
C ALA A 166 -54.89 23.45 -10.61
N ALA A 167 -54.22 22.43 -11.15
CA ALA A 167 -53.81 21.24 -10.43
C ALA A 167 -52.32 20.95 -10.60
N LYS A 168 -51.68 20.46 -9.53
CA LYS A 168 -50.26 20.05 -9.57
C LYS A 168 -49.98 18.84 -8.68
N GLN A 169 -49.02 18.02 -9.12
CA GLN A 169 -48.49 16.89 -8.37
C GLN A 169 -46.97 16.82 -8.54
N GLY A 170 -46.26 16.30 -7.52
CA GLY A 170 -44.81 16.06 -7.61
C GLY A 170 -43.92 17.31 -7.60
N ALA A 171 -44.39 18.44 -7.05
CA ALA A 171 -43.58 19.66 -6.93
C ALA A 171 -42.26 19.46 -6.15
N ALA A 172 -42.20 18.43 -5.29
CA ALA A 172 -41.00 18.05 -4.52
C ALA A 172 -39.82 17.61 -5.39
N ASN A 173 -40.01 17.31 -6.69
CA ASN A 173 -38.92 17.00 -7.63
C ASN A 173 -37.81 18.08 -7.61
N LYS A 174 -38.17 19.35 -7.37
CA LYS A 174 -37.23 20.47 -7.31
C LYS A 174 -36.26 20.42 -6.13
N PHE A 175 -36.61 19.73 -5.03
CA PHE A 175 -35.65 19.44 -3.96
C PHE A 175 -34.51 18.54 -4.46
N GLY A 176 -34.74 17.76 -5.51
CA GLY A 176 -33.74 16.91 -6.13
C GLY A 176 -32.49 17.68 -6.55
N TYR A 177 -32.67 18.77 -7.30
CA TYR A 177 -31.58 19.66 -7.69
C TYR A 177 -30.85 20.25 -6.47
N ILE A 178 -31.60 20.76 -5.49
CA ILE A 178 -31.07 21.43 -4.30
C ILE A 178 -30.22 20.45 -3.49
N PHE A 179 -30.73 19.25 -3.20
CA PHE A 179 -30.02 18.24 -2.44
C PHE A 179 -28.79 17.72 -3.20
N ALA A 180 -28.89 17.45 -4.50
CA ALA A 180 -27.74 16.97 -5.27
C ALA A 180 -26.58 17.98 -5.35
N HIS A 181 -26.88 19.27 -5.53
CA HIS A 181 -25.83 20.29 -5.55
C HIS A 181 -25.29 20.55 -4.14
N SER A 182 -26.17 20.57 -3.12
CA SER A 182 -25.74 20.72 -1.72
C SER A 182 -24.88 19.55 -1.28
N ALA A 183 -25.16 18.33 -1.76
CA ALA A 183 -24.36 17.15 -1.47
C ALA A 183 -22.90 17.32 -1.92
N ILE A 184 -22.68 17.81 -3.14
CA ILE A 184 -21.32 18.06 -3.66
C ILE A 184 -20.58 19.04 -2.73
N VAL A 185 -21.21 20.17 -2.38
CA VAL A 185 -20.62 21.16 -1.47
C VAL A 185 -20.29 20.54 -0.11
N VAL A 186 -21.24 19.82 0.50
CA VAL A 186 -21.08 19.21 1.82
C VAL A 186 -19.99 18.13 1.81
N ILE A 187 -19.94 17.27 0.79
CA ILE A 187 -18.90 16.24 0.63
C ILE A 187 -17.53 16.90 0.46
N CYS A 188 -17.39 17.90 -0.41
CA CYS A 188 -16.13 18.60 -0.63
C CYS A 188 -15.64 19.31 0.64
N LEU A 189 -16.54 19.97 1.40
CA LEU A 189 -16.20 20.59 2.68
C LEU A 189 -15.77 19.55 3.72
N GLY A 190 -16.48 18.41 3.83
CA GLY A 190 -16.09 17.31 4.69
C GLY A 190 -14.71 16.75 4.34
N GLY A 191 -14.44 16.54 3.04
CA GLY A 191 -13.13 16.11 2.55
C GLY A 191 -12.00 17.11 2.84
N LEU A 192 -12.27 18.42 2.71
CA LEU A 192 -11.29 19.46 3.06
C LEU A 192 -10.99 19.47 4.57
N LEU A 193 -11.99 19.25 5.42
CA LEU A 193 -11.80 19.14 6.88
C LEU A 193 -10.94 17.95 7.29
N ASP A 194 -11.05 16.83 6.56
CA ASP A 194 -10.24 15.62 6.79
C ASP A 194 -8.90 15.63 6.05
N SER A 195 -8.67 16.60 5.16
CA SER A 195 -7.44 16.73 4.36
C SER A 195 -6.24 17.25 5.17
N ASP A 196 -5.07 17.29 4.54
CA ASP A 196 -3.86 17.90 5.11
C ASP A 196 -3.90 19.42 5.22
N VAL A 197 -4.96 20.09 4.73
CA VAL A 197 -5.06 21.56 4.72
C VAL A 197 -4.87 22.17 6.11
N PRO A 198 -5.53 21.71 7.19
CA PRO A 198 -5.32 22.29 8.51
C PRO A 198 -3.89 22.14 9.03
N ILE A 199 -3.16 21.10 8.61
CA ILE A 199 -1.76 20.91 8.97
C ILE A 199 -0.88 21.87 8.16
N ARG A 200 -1.11 22.00 6.85
CA ARG A 200 -0.40 22.97 6.00
C ARG A 200 -0.58 24.42 6.44
N LEU A 201 -1.77 24.78 6.92
CA LEU A 201 -1.99 26.12 7.49
C LEU A 201 -1.09 26.36 8.71
N GLN A 202 -0.85 25.33 9.54
CA GLN A 202 0.07 25.43 10.66
C GLN A 202 1.53 25.51 10.18
N GLU A 203 1.88 24.82 9.10
CA GLU A 203 3.22 24.95 8.48
C GLU A 203 3.46 26.35 7.90
N TRP A 204 2.48 26.91 7.19
CA TRP A 204 2.59 28.22 6.55
C TRP A 204 2.51 29.40 7.53
N PHE A 205 1.62 29.33 8.53
CA PHE A 205 1.30 30.47 9.38
C PHE A 205 1.75 30.31 10.84
N LEU A 206 1.99 29.09 11.32
CA LEU A 206 2.39 28.83 12.72
C LEU A 206 3.83 28.29 12.85
N GLY A 207 4.64 28.39 11.79
CA GLY A 207 6.06 28.04 11.82
C GLY A 207 6.35 26.56 12.08
N LYS A 208 5.40 25.66 11.79
CA LYS A 208 5.61 24.21 11.91
C LYS A 208 6.41 23.70 10.72
N THR A 209 7.40 22.85 10.97
CA THR A 209 8.25 22.30 9.91
C THR A 209 8.46 20.79 10.11
N PRO A 210 8.54 19.98 9.05
CA PRO A 210 8.93 18.58 9.18
C PRO A 210 10.35 18.42 9.74
N PHE A 211 10.58 17.40 10.54
CA PHE A 211 11.90 17.01 11.04
C PHE A 211 12.58 16.06 10.04
N THR A 212 13.84 16.35 9.70
CA THR A 212 14.66 15.57 8.74
C THR A 212 15.80 14.79 9.38
N GLY A 213 16.04 14.98 10.68
CA GLY A 213 17.15 14.35 11.38
C GLY A 213 16.86 12.90 11.80
N SER A 214 17.89 12.24 12.29
CA SER A 214 17.78 11.00 13.07
C SER A 214 17.88 11.32 14.56
N GLY A 215 17.06 10.67 15.40
CA GLY A 215 17.08 10.90 16.84
C GLY A 215 15.87 10.34 17.57
N LEU A 216 15.91 10.39 18.90
CA LEU A 216 14.80 10.00 19.77
C LEU A 216 13.63 10.98 19.60
N ILE A 217 12.42 10.44 19.46
CA ILE A 217 11.19 11.25 19.33
C ILE A 217 11.04 12.24 20.50
N SER A 218 11.49 11.88 21.70
CA SER A 218 11.47 12.75 22.89
C SER A 218 12.34 14.00 22.77
N GLN A 219 13.38 13.98 21.93
CA GLN A 219 14.33 15.08 21.75
C GLN A 219 13.97 16.00 20.57
N ILE A 220 12.92 15.67 19.81
CA ILE A 220 12.49 16.46 18.66
C ILE A 220 11.90 17.81 19.14
N PRO A 221 12.43 18.96 18.67
CA PRO A 221 11.98 20.30 19.08
C PRO A 221 10.49 20.59 18.82
N PRO A 222 9.86 21.49 19.60
CA PRO A 222 8.42 21.82 19.49
C PRO A 222 7.95 22.32 18.12
N GLN A 223 8.85 22.89 17.31
CA GLN A 223 8.54 23.36 15.95
C GLN A 223 8.18 22.21 14.99
N HIS A 224 8.60 20.98 15.30
CA HIS A 224 8.26 19.78 14.52
C HIS A 224 7.11 18.97 15.13
N ARG A 225 6.46 19.51 16.18
CA ARG A 225 5.38 18.85 16.93
C ARG A 225 4.04 19.56 16.73
N LEU A 226 3.00 18.80 16.44
CA LEU A 226 1.60 19.22 16.40
C LEU A 226 0.94 18.95 17.76
N GLY A 227 0.16 19.92 18.24
CA GLY A 227 -0.51 19.84 19.54
C GLY A 227 -1.74 18.92 19.53
N THR A 228 -2.21 18.55 20.71
CA THR A 228 -3.40 17.69 20.90
C THR A 228 -4.70 18.30 20.39
N SER A 229 -4.75 19.63 20.21
CA SER A 229 -5.88 20.36 19.65
C SER A 229 -5.95 20.32 18.12
N ASN A 230 -4.99 19.68 17.45
CA ASN A 230 -4.98 19.56 15.98
C ASN A 230 -6.31 18.94 15.50
N PRO A 231 -7.08 19.62 14.63
CA PRO A 231 -8.44 19.21 14.28
C PRO A 231 -8.50 17.93 13.45
N THR A 232 -7.49 17.69 12.61
CA THR A 232 -7.39 16.50 11.76
C THR A 232 -5.95 16.03 11.69
N PHE A 233 -5.77 14.70 11.70
CA PHE A 233 -4.50 14.07 11.43
C PHE A 233 -4.67 12.58 11.14
N ARG A 234 -3.69 12.02 10.45
CA ARG A 234 -3.48 10.59 10.31
C ARG A 234 -1.99 10.33 10.47
N GLY A 235 -1.62 9.60 11.52
CA GLY A 235 -0.24 9.24 11.81
C GLY A 235 -0.13 7.80 12.28
N ASN A 236 1.09 7.28 12.28
CA ASN A 236 1.39 5.94 12.77
C ASN A 236 2.14 6.03 14.09
N THR A 237 1.85 5.12 15.01
CA THR A 237 2.60 4.97 16.27
C THR A 237 3.08 3.55 16.39
N PHE A 238 4.38 3.39 16.59
CA PHE A 238 5.05 2.11 16.79
C PHE A 238 5.21 1.89 18.30
N ILE A 239 4.68 0.79 18.81
CA ILE A 239 4.69 0.48 20.25
C ILE A 239 5.13 -0.97 20.44
N PRO A 240 6.33 -1.22 21.01
CA PRO A 240 6.72 -2.54 21.48
C PRO A 240 5.85 -3.04 22.63
N GLU A 241 5.74 -4.36 22.77
CA GLU A 241 5.06 -4.99 23.90
C GLU A 241 5.66 -4.54 25.23
N GLY A 242 4.78 -4.21 26.18
CA GLY A 242 5.14 -3.66 27.49
C GLY A 242 5.49 -2.17 27.49
N GLN A 243 5.61 -1.53 26.32
CA GLN A 243 5.90 -0.10 26.20
C GLN A 243 4.64 0.75 25.98
N THR A 244 4.84 2.06 26.03
CA THR A 244 3.78 3.05 25.88
C THR A 244 4.15 4.12 24.88
N SER A 245 3.17 4.65 24.15
CA SER A 245 3.35 5.84 23.33
C SER A 245 2.17 6.80 23.48
N ASN A 246 2.48 8.10 23.53
CA ASN A 246 1.54 9.21 23.52
C ASN A 246 1.72 10.10 22.28
N THR A 247 2.47 9.63 21.28
CA THR A 247 2.74 10.38 20.05
C THR A 247 2.48 9.52 18.82
N ALA A 248 2.16 10.17 17.70
CA ALA A 248 2.05 9.55 16.39
C ALA A 248 2.90 10.31 15.37
N THR A 249 3.56 9.59 14.48
CA THR A 249 4.41 10.15 13.42
C THR A 249 3.60 10.32 12.15
N LEU A 250 3.63 11.52 11.58
CA LEU A 250 3.02 11.88 10.31
C LEU A 250 4.12 11.99 9.26
N THR A 251 4.13 11.08 8.31
CA THR A 251 5.07 11.10 7.20
C THR A 251 4.77 12.27 6.25
N ARG A 252 5.80 13.04 5.90
CA ARG A 252 5.75 14.13 4.94
C ARG A 252 6.80 13.88 3.84
N PRO A 253 6.65 14.49 2.64
CA PRO A 253 7.65 14.34 1.58
C PRO A 253 9.06 14.74 2.02
N ASP A 254 9.16 15.77 2.87
CA ASP A 254 10.42 16.37 3.31
C ASP A 254 10.79 16.00 4.76
N GLY A 255 10.19 14.96 5.36
CA GLY A 255 10.51 14.53 6.73
C GLY A 255 9.31 13.99 7.51
N VAL A 256 9.30 14.20 8.83
CA VAL A 256 8.20 13.75 9.70
C VAL A 256 7.71 14.86 10.63
N LEU A 257 6.41 14.89 10.90
CA LEU A 257 5.81 15.70 11.97
C LEU A 257 5.36 14.78 13.11
N ILE A 258 5.57 15.20 14.34
CA ILE A 258 5.13 14.44 15.52
C ILE A 258 3.80 15.00 16.02
N GLN A 259 2.76 14.19 16.07
CA GLN A 259 1.48 14.54 16.65
C GLN A 259 1.41 14.08 18.10
N GLU A 260 1.20 15.01 19.02
CA GLU A 260 0.91 14.70 20.42
C GLU A 260 -0.52 14.17 20.58
N LEU A 261 -0.69 13.09 21.33
CA LEU A 261 -1.99 12.50 21.61
C LEU A 261 -2.50 12.93 23.01
N PRO A 262 -3.81 13.16 23.17
CA PRO A 262 -4.40 13.51 24.47
C PRO A 262 -4.49 12.30 25.44
N PHE A 263 -3.95 11.16 25.06
CA PHE A 263 -3.94 9.90 25.80
C PHE A 263 -2.65 9.14 25.52
N THR A 264 -2.34 8.17 26.37
CA THR A 264 -1.21 7.27 26.24
C THR A 264 -1.72 5.86 25.93
N ILE A 265 -1.20 5.24 24.88
CA ILE A 265 -1.49 3.86 24.51
C ILE A 265 -0.39 2.98 25.09
N ASN A 266 -0.76 1.97 25.88
CA ASN A 266 0.13 0.92 26.37
C ASN A 266 -0.19 -0.37 25.63
N LEU A 267 0.77 -0.94 24.91
CA LEU A 267 0.63 -2.26 24.30
C LEU A 267 0.96 -3.33 25.34
N LYS A 268 -0.02 -4.13 25.74
CA LYS A 268 0.21 -5.26 26.65
C LYS A 268 0.72 -6.48 25.90
N LYS A 269 0.06 -6.80 24.79
CA LYS A 269 0.35 -7.99 24.02
C LYS A 269 -0.16 -7.85 22.59
N PHE A 270 0.60 -8.33 21.64
CA PHE A 270 0.18 -8.59 20.27
C PHE A 270 -0.03 -10.09 20.09
N THR A 271 -1.09 -10.46 19.39
CA THR A 271 -1.44 -11.86 19.13
C THR A 271 -1.71 -12.04 17.64
N ILE A 272 -1.08 -13.07 17.07
CA ILE A 272 -1.34 -13.56 15.72
C ILE A 272 -1.85 -14.99 15.80
N ASP A 273 -3.06 -15.23 15.32
CA ASP A 273 -3.58 -16.59 15.13
C ASP A 273 -3.41 -17.01 13.68
N PHE A 274 -3.10 -18.28 13.42
CA PHE A 274 -3.02 -18.87 12.09
C PHE A 274 -4.07 -19.97 11.92
N TYR A 275 -4.58 -20.14 10.70
CA TYR A 275 -5.29 -21.35 10.30
C TYR A 275 -4.32 -22.53 10.21
N SER A 276 -4.84 -23.76 10.20
CA SER A 276 -4.05 -24.98 9.98
C SER A 276 -3.29 -24.99 8.64
N THR A 277 -3.71 -24.17 7.69
CA THR A 277 -3.06 -23.94 6.39
C THR A 277 -1.83 -23.03 6.47
N GLY A 278 -1.54 -22.42 7.64
CA GLY A 278 -0.47 -21.44 7.83
C GLY A 278 -0.86 -20.00 7.45
N MET A 279 -2.10 -19.76 6.99
CA MET A 279 -2.58 -18.41 6.70
C MET A 279 -2.97 -17.67 7.99
N PRO A 280 -2.62 -16.38 8.17
CA PRO A 280 -3.05 -15.60 9.32
C PRO A 280 -4.58 -15.48 9.39
N LYS A 281 -5.15 -15.72 10.57
CA LYS A 281 -6.58 -15.63 10.90
C LYS A 281 -6.92 -14.34 11.62
N LEU A 282 -6.08 -13.91 12.56
CA LEU A 282 -6.33 -12.78 13.43
C LEU A 282 -5.03 -12.04 13.69
N PHE A 283 -5.10 -10.71 13.66
CA PHE A 283 -4.09 -9.83 14.23
C PHE A 283 -4.79 -8.95 15.25
N ALA A 284 -4.44 -9.11 16.52
CA ALA A 284 -5.09 -8.44 17.63
C ALA A 284 -4.06 -7.88 18.61
N SER A 285 -4.36 -6.70 19.14
CA SER A 285 -3.50 -6.01 20.10
C SER A 285 -4.29 -5.66 21.35
N ASP A 286 -3.89 -6.22 22.48
CA ASP A 286 -4.44 -5.88 23.77
C ASP A 286 -3.77 -4.61 24.28
N VAL A 287 -4.58 -3.57 24.44
CA VAL A 287 -4.11 -2.23 24.81
C VAL A 287 -4.79 -1.70 26.05
N GLU A 288 -4.04 -0.89 26.79
CA GLU A 288 -4.54 0.00 27.83
C GLU A 288 -4.38 1.44 27.35
N VAL A 289 -5.49 2.15 27.16
CA VAL A 289 -5.47 3.56 26.77
C VAL A 289 -5.79 4.42 27.98
N ARG A 290 -4.83 5.24 28.41
CA ARG A 290 -4.97 6.14 29.55
C ARG A 290 -5.14 7.58 29.10
N ASP A 291 -6.18 8.24 29.56
CA ASP A 291 -6.37 9.67 29.40
C ASP A 291 -5.29 10.47 30.15
N ASN A 292 -4.58 11.36 29.46
CA ASN A 292 -3.50 12.14 30.09
C ASN A 292 -4.02 13.26 31.00
N GLN A 293 -5.30 13.64 30.91
CA GLN A 293 -5.91 14.67 31.75
C GLN A 293 -6.63 14.10 32.97
N THR A 294 -7.44 13.06 32.79
CA THR A 294 -8.26 12.48 33.88
C THR A 294 -7.59 11.29 34.57
N GLY A 295 -6.61 10.65 33.92
CA GLY A 295 -6.01 9.41 34.39
C GLY A 295 -6.88 8.16 34.16
N GLU A 296 -8.09 8.31 33.62
CA GLU A 296 -8.99 7.19 33.31
C GLU A 296 -8.34 6.24 32.31
N THR A 297 -8.44 4.93 32.55
CA THR A 297 -7.83 3.90 31.70
C THR A 297 -8.88 2.95 31.17
N VAL A 298 -8.89 2.75 29.85
CA VAL A 298 -9.76 1.79 29.17
C VAL A 298 -8.91 0.64 28.64
N LYS A 299 -9.30 -0.59 28.98
CA LYS A 299 -8.74 -1.82 28.41
C LYS A 299 -9.56 -2.20 27.18
N ALA A 300 -8.90 -2.49 26.07
CA ALA A 300 -9.57 -2.92 24.85
C ALA A 300 -8.63 -3.79 23.99
N THR A 301 -9.23 -4.56 23.10
CA THR A 301 -8.51 -5.29 22.06
C THR A 301 -8.78 -4.61 20.72
N ILE A 302 -7.73 -4.24 20.02
CA ILE A 302 -7.80 -3.65 18.68
C ILE A 302 -7.54 -4.75 17.66
N GLU A 303 -8.48 -4.98 16.75
CA GLU A 303 -8.35 -5.97 15.67
C GLU A 303 -8.33 -5.27 14.31
N VAL A 304 -7.84 -5.99 13.29
CA VAL A 304 -7.95 -5.52 11.89
C VAL A 304 -9.43 -5.26 11.56
N ASN A 305 -9.71 -4.08 11.00
CA ASN A 305 -11.05 -3.56 10.70
C ASN A 305 -11.96 -3.24 11.91
N LYS A 306 -11.50 -3.42 13.16
CA LYS A 306 -12.23 -3.03 14.37
C LYS A 306 -11.41 -2.03 15.20
N PRO A 307 -11.43 -0.74 14.84
CA PRO A 307 -10.68 0.28 15.56
C PRO A 307 -11.27 0.57 16.94
N LEU A 308 -10.39 0.92 17.89
CA LEU A 308 -10.81 1.55 19.13
C LEU A 308 -11.01 3.06 18.89
N ILE A 309 -12.16 3.59 19.32
CA ILE A 309 -12.42 5.04 19.26
C ILE A 309 -12.31 5.61 20.67
N PHE A 310 -11.37 6.54 20.86
CA PHE A 310 -11.14 7.20 22.14
C PHE A 310 -10.91 8.70 21.93
N LYS A 311 -11.65 9.56 22.65
CA LYS A 311 -11.62 11.03 22.50
C LYS A 311 -11.74 11.54 21.04
N GLY A 312 -12.57 10.89 20.22
CA GLY A 312 -12.76 11.25 18.81
C GLY A 312 -11.57 10.88 17.90
N VAL A 313 -10.63 10.09 18.41
CA VAL A 313 -9.50 9.53 17.66
C VAL A 313 -9.72 8.03 17.50
N ALA A 314 -9.63 7.55 16.26
CA ALA A 314 -9.71 6.13 15.93
C ALA A 314 -8.30 5.53 15.84
N ILE A 315 -8.09 4.42 16.55
CA ILE A 315 -6.83 3.68 16.63
C ILE A 315 -7.04 2.35 15.90
N TYR A 316 -6.37 2.19 14.76
CA TYR A 316 -6.46 1.00 13.92
C TYR A 316 -5.21 0.14 14.07
N GLN A 317 -5.37 -1.18 14.12
CA GLN A 317 -4.26 -2.09 13.88
C GLN A 317 -3.84 -1.97 12.40
N SER A 318 -2.67 -1.39 12.14
CA SER A 318 -2.20 -1.14 10.77
C SER A 318 -1.14 -2.13 10.32
N SER A 319 -0.19 -2.45 11.20
CA SER A 319 0.89 -3.41 10.94
C SER A 319 1.44 -3.93 12.26
N PHE A 320 2.39 -4.85 12.19
CA PHE A 320 3.21 -5.28 13.30
C PHE A 320 4.67 -5.34 12.84
N ASP A 321 5.59 -5.36 13.79
CA ASP A 321 7.01 -5.53 13.54
C ASP A 321 7.69 -6.17 14.76
N ASP A 322 9.00 -6.38 14.68
CA ASP A 322 9.82 -6.73 15.83
C ASP A 322 9.99 -5.50 16.76
N GLY A 323 9.77 -5.71 18.06
CA GLY A 323 9.79 -4.67 19.09
C GLY A 323 11.11 -4.51 19.82
N GLY A 324 12.20 -5.10 19.33
CA GLY A 324 13.49 -5.15 20.03
C GLY A 324 13.77 -6.51 20.63
N SER A 325 13.57 -7.57 19.84
CA SER A 325 13.94 -8.92 20.24
C SER A 325 15.41 -9.00 20.60
N LYS A 326 15.70 -9.69 21.70
CA LYS A 326 17.06 -9.89 22.21
C LYS A 326 17.60 -11.20 21.68
N LEU A 327 18.78 -11.13 21.07
CA LEU A 327 19.42 -12.25 20.38
C LEU A 327 20.74 -12.58 21.07
N LYS A 328 21.01 -13.86 21.29
CA LYS A 328 22.34 -14.39 21.63
C LYS A 328 22.81 -15.26 20.48
N LEU A 329 23.97 -14.94 19.94
CA LEU A 329 24.52 -15.60 18.76
C LEU A 329 25.98 -15.98 18.98
N THR A 330 26.39 -17.00 18.24
CA THR A 330 27.78 -17.39 18.07
C THR A 330 28.29 -16.85 16.74
N GLY A 331 29.40 -16.11 16.79
CA GLY A 331 30.14 -15.64 15.62
C GLY A 331 31.21 -16.64 15.18
N PHE A 332 31.20 -16.99 13.90
CA PHE A 332 32.23 -17.77 13.23
C PHE A 332 33.01 -16.86 12.29
N PRO A 333 34.34 -16.71 12.44
CA PRO A 333 35.15 -15.98 11.48
C PRO A 333 34.94 -16.53 10.07
N MET A 334 35.00 -15.68 9.05
CA MET A 334 34.89 -16.08 7.63
C MET A 334 36.15 -15.72 6.83
N ALA A 335 37.14 -15.13 7.49
CA ALA A 335 38.41 -14.74 6.89
C ALA A 335 39.58 -15.23 7.74
N GLY A 336 40.72 -15.47 7.08
CA GLY A 336 41.95 -15.91 7.73
C GLY A 336 41.93 -17.37 8.21
N PRO A 337 43.01 -17.81 8.87
CA PRO A 337 43.22 -19.20 9.27
C PRO A 337 42.55 -19.58 10.60
N ASP A 338 41.81 -18.65 11.24
CA ASP A 338 41.17 -18.88 12.53
C ASP A 338 39.74 -19.45 12.37
N SER A 339 39.40 -20.39 13.23
CA SER A 339 38.08 -21.04 13.37
C SER A 339 37.48 -20.85 14.76
N LYS A 340 38.16 -20.13 15.67
CA LYS A 340 37.66 -19.87 17.03
C LYS A 340 36.36 -19.08 16.99
N ARG A 341 35.39 -19.57 17.76
CA ARG A 341 34.08 -18.97 17.93
C ARG A 341 34.14 -17.87 18.98
N PHE A 342 33.22 -16.91 18.90
CA PHE A 342 33.04 -15.90 19.92
C PHE A 342 31.55 -15.58 20.11
N ASP A 343 31.18 -15.17 21.31
CA ASP A 343 29.80 -14.81 21.61
C ASP A 343 29.50 -13.37 21.20
N ILE A 344 28.31 -13.14 20.68
CA ILE A 344 27.80 -11.81 20.39
C ILE A 344 26.31 -11.72 20.72
N ALA A 345 25.92 -10.62 21.35
CA ALA A 345 24.53 -10.33 21.67
C ALA A 345 24.05 -9.09 20.92
N GLY A 346 22.78 -9.09 20.56
CA GLY A 346 22.14 -8.04 19.79
C GLY A 346 20.72 -7.77 20.24
N GLU A 347 20.25 -6.55 20.01
CA GLU A 347 18.85 -6.19 20.13
C GLU A 347 18.38 -5.66 18.78
N VAL A 348 17.28 -6.19 18.26
CA VAL A 348 16.71 -5.76 16.98
C VAL A 348 16.37 -4.26 17.02
N GLY A 349 16.72 -3.53 15.95
CA GLY A 349 16.67 -2.07 15.90
C GLY A 349 17.89 -1.37 16.53
N GLY A 350 18.74 -2.10 17.26
CA GLY A 350 19.97 -1.62 17.85
C GLY A 350 21.22 -1.92 17.01
N THR A 351 22.37 -1.50 17.53
CA THR A 351 23.67 -1.75 16.92
C THR A 351 24.66 -2.35 17.90
N THR A 352 25.54 -3.24 17.41
CA THR A 352 26.60 -3.87 18.20
C THR A 352 27.93 -3.76 17.46
N PRO A 353 29.01 -3.24 18.06
CA PRO A 353 30.34 -3.25 17.45
C PRO A 353 30.83 -4.68 17.18
N LEU A 354 31.47 -4.89 16.02
CA LEU A 354 32.07 -6.16 15.63
C LEU A 354 33.56 -5.94 15.37
N GLY A 355 34.36 -6.11 16.43
CA GLY A 355 35.75 -5.70 16.46
C GLY A 355 35.91 -4.20 16.18
N ASP A 356 37.07 -3.81 15.67
CA ASP A 356 37.34 -2.39 15.38
C ASP A 356 36.83 -1.95 14.01
N ALA A 357 36.48 -2.88 13.11
CA ALA A 357 36.29 -2.61 11.69
C ALA A 357 34.83 -2.49 11.25
N TYR A 358 33.90 -3.15 11.94
CA TYR A 358 32.51 -3.26 11.53
C TYR A 358 31.55 -2.95 12.67
N THR A 359 30.34 -2.54 12.32
CA THR A 359 29.19 -2.46 13.25
C THR A 359 28.06 -3.30 12.68
N VAL A 360 27.46 -4.14 13.52
CA VAL A 360 26.25 -4.89 13.19
C VAL A 360 25.05 -4.02 13.51
N GLU A 361 24.17 -3.80 12.53
CA GLU A 361 22.86 -3.18 12.69
C GLU A 361 21.79 -4.26 12.62
N TRP A 362 21.21 -4.63 13.76
CA TRP A 362 20.22 -5.70 13.84
C TRP A 362 18.91 -5.23 13.22
N SER A 363 18.55 -5.78 12.06
CA SER A 363 17.43 -5.26 11.26
C SER A 363 16.12 -5.96 11.55
N GLY A 364 16.15 -7.25 11.89
CA GLY A 364 14.94 -8.01 12.12
C GLY A 364 15.22 -9.42 12.63
N PHE A 365 14.24 -9.96 13.35
CA PHE A 365 14.20 -11.35 13.75
C PHE A 365 12.83 -11.92 13.39
N ARG A 366 12.83 -13.13 12.83
CA ARG A 366 11.58 -13.87 12.56
C ARG A 366 11.73 -15.26 13.16
N PRO A 367 10.92 -15.63 14.18
CA PRO A 367 10.98 -16.97 14.75
C PRO A 367 10.48 -18.06 13.80
N PHE A 368 9.63 -17.69 12.84
CA PHE A 368 9.05 -18.59 11.85
C PHE A 368 9.09 -17.95 10.46
N ASN A 369 9.50 -18.72 9.45
CA ASN A 369 9.55 -18.29 8.06
C ASN A 369 8.87 -19.36 7.20
N VAL A 370 7.78 -19.01 6.52
CA VAL A 370 7.04 -19.95 5.67
C VAL A 370 7.48 -19.76 4.23
N GLU A 371 8.30 -20.68 3.75
CA GLU A 371 8.90 -20.63 2.41
C GLU A 371 8.40 -21.79 1.54
N ASN A 372 8.41 -21.59 0.22
CA ASN A 372 8.09 -22.65 -0.72
C ASN A 372 9.34 -23.48 -1.01
N VAL A 373 9.48 -24.61 -0.32
CA VAL A 373 10.63 -25.53 -0.42
C VAL A 373 10.43 -26.63 -1.47
N GLY A 374 9.68 -26.34 -2.54
CA GLY A 374 9.60 -27.23 -3.70
C GLY A 374 10.97 -27.35 -4.40
N PRO A 375 11.16 -28.34 -5.29
CA PRO A 375 12.36 -28.44 -6.12
C PRO A 375 12.52 -27.11 -6.86
N THR A 376 13.49 -26.30 -6.46
CA THR A 376 13.92 -25.13 -7.21
C THR A 376 14.54 -25.66 -8.49
N ASP A 377 13.90 -25.40 -9.64
CA ASP A 377 14.60 -25.53 -10.92
C ASP A 377 15.88 -24.68 -10.80
N ASP A 378 17.03 -25.34 -10.89
CA ASP A 378 18.35 -24.71 -10.84
C ASP A 378 18.38 -23.50 -11.80
N PRO A 379 18.71 -22.27 -11.36
CA PRO A 379 18.82 -21.11 -12.23
C PRO A 379 19.92 -21.25 -13.30
N ARG A 380 20.72 -22.33 -13.28
CA ARG A 380 21.68 -22.71 -14.32
C ARG A 380 21.12 -23.75 -15.31
N ALA A 381 19.98 -24.38 -15.03
CA ALA A 381 19.33 -25.30 -15.94
C ALA A 381 18.53 -24.52 -17.00
N VAL A 382 19.19 -24.20 -18.12
CA VAL A 382 18.52 -23.62 -19.29
C VAL A 382 17.49 -24.62 -19.82
N LYS A 383 16.22 -24.48 -19.43
CA LYS A 383 15.11 -25.06 -20.17
C LYS A 383 15.00 -24.30 -21.48
N LYS A 384 15.23 -25.01 -22.60
CA LYS A 384 15.09 -24.45 -23.95
C LYS A 384 13.69 -23.83 -24.11
N GLY A 385 13.61 -22.51 -24.27
CA GLY A 385 12.46 -21.85 -24.89
C GLY A 385 11.72 -20.77 -24.11
N LYS A 386 12.16 -20.35 -22.91
CA LYS A 386 11.60 -19.18 -22.22
C LYS A 386 12.69 -18.19 -21.83
N SER A 387 12.37 -16.89 -21.84
CA SER A 387 13.33 -15.85 -21.49
C SER A 387 13.56 -15.84 -19.96
N LEU A 388 14.82 -15.72 -19.54
CA LEU A 388 15.26 -15.68 -18.12
C LEU A 388 14.49 -14.64 -17.28
N GLN A 389 13.97 -13.60 -17.93
CA GLN A 389 13.23 -12.51 -17.29
C GLN A 389 11.77 -12.86 -16.96
N GLU A 390 11.17 -13.82 -17.68
CA GLU A 390 9.82 -14.33 -17.41
C GLU A 390 9.79 -15.33 -16.24
N GLU A 391 10.85 -16.12 -16.06
CA GLU A 391 10.93 -17.18 -15.03
C GLU A 391 11.32 -16.62 -13.64
N LEU A 392 12.17 -15.57 -13.60
CA LEU A 392 12.53 -14.89 -12.34
C LEU A 392 11.42 -13.99 -11.78
N GLY A 393 10.49 -13.52 -12.63
CA GLY A 393 9.37 -12.67 -12.21
C GLY A 393 8.33 -13.41 -11.36
N GLU A 394 8.17 -14.71 -11.57
CA GLU A 394 7.16 -15.51 -10.85
C GLU A 394 7.62 -15.99 -9.46
N HIS A 395 8.93 -16.12 -9.22
CA HIS A 395 9.44 -16.75 -7.99
C HIS A 395 9.88 -15.79 -6.88
N MET A 396 9.83 -14.47 -7.11
CA MET A 396 10.38 -13.48 -6.15
C MET A 396 9.35 -12.48 -5.59
N GLY A 397 8.06 -12.71 -5.85
CA GLY A 397 6.98 -11.95 -5.24
C GLY A 397 6.59 -12.50 -3.87
N SER A 398 6.63 -11.64 -2.84
CA SER A 398 6.06 -11.91 -1.52
C SER A 398 4.62 -12.41 -1.63
N ALA A 399 4.39 -13.66 -1.24
CA ALA A 399 3.15 -14.31 -0.78
C ALA A 399 1.79 -14.02 -1.49
N GLY A 400 1.75 -13.36 -2.64
CA GLY A 400 0.51 -12.78 -3.18
C GLY A 400 0.02 -13.29 -4.53
N LYS A 401 0.84 -13.99 -5.33
CA LYS A 401 0.46 -14.29 -6.73
C LYS A 401 0.83 -15.67 -7.29
N ASN A 402 1.24 -16.63 -6.47
CA ASN A 402 1.53 -17.98 -6.97
C ASN A 402 0.41 -18.96 -6.60
N ALA A 403 -0.35 -19.40 -7.61
CA ALA A 403 -1.38 -20.44 -7.49
C ALA A 403 -0.80 -21.85 -7.23
N ASN A 404 0.53 -22.02 -7.19
CA ASN A 404 1.20 -23.28 -6.87
C ASN A 404 1.67 -23.33 -5.41
N ASN A 405 0.70 -23.31 -4.50
CA ASN A 405 0.83 -23.30 -3.04
C ASN A 405 1.11 -24.70 -2.42
N LYS A 406 1.76 -25.63 -3.14
CA LYS A 406 1.75 -27.04 -2.72
C LYS A 406 2.81 -27.44 -1.67
N ASN A 407 3.86 -26.65 -1.45
CA ASN A 407 4.99 -27.02 -0.55
C ASN A 407 5.45 -25.89 0.39
N LEU A 408 4.53 -25.10 0.93
CA LEU A 408 4.86 -24.14 1.99
C LEU A 408 5.29 -24.90 3.26
N LYS A 409 6.53 -24.70 3.70
CA LYS A 409 7.03 -25.24 4.98
C LYS A 409 7.67 -24.13 5.79
N ASN A 410 7.49 -24.21 7.09
CA ASN A 410 8.25 -23.38 8.01
C ASN A 410 9.71 -23.85 8.01
N VAL A 411 10.63 -22.96 7.62
CA VAL A 411 12.07 -23.22 7.56
C VAL A 411 12.83 -22.73 8.80
N GLY A 412 12.09 -22.43 9.87
CA GLY A 412 12.67 -22.06 11.17
C GLY A 412 13.00 -20.57 11.28
N PRO A 413 13.79 -20.18 12.30
CA PRO A 413 14.08 -18.79 12.57
C PRO A 413 15.06 -18.18 11.57
N SER A 414 14.93 -16.88 11.33
CA SER A 414 15.87 -16.09 10.55
C SER A 414 16.25 -14.79 11.26
N VAL A 415 17.49 -14.35 11.06
CA VAL A 415 18.02 -13.08 11.56
C VAL A 415 18.47 -12.25 10.37
N SER A 416 17.98 -11.03 10.30
CA SER A 416 18.37 -10.04 9.31
C SER A 416 19.20 -8.95 9.98
N TYR A 417 20.34 -8.60 9.38
CA TYR A 417 21.23 -7.57 9.90
C TYR A 417 21.98 -6.87 8.77
N LYS A 418 22.48 -5.67 9.04
CA LYS A 418 23.41 -4.98 8.15
C LYS A 418 24.79 -4.95 8.78
N LEU A 419 25.82 -5.18 7.99
CA LEU A 419 27.19 -4.90 8.42
C LEU A 419 27.63 -3.59 7.79
N ARG A 420 27.93 -2.60 8.63
CA ARG A 420 28.47 -1.32 8.22
C ARG A 420 29.97 -1.27 8.49
N ASP A 421 30.74 -0.88 7.49
CA ASP A 421 32.18 -0.66 7.63
C ASP A 421 32.52 0.77 8.09
N LYS A 422 33.80 1.04 8.34
CA LYS A 422 34.30 2.38 8.71
C LYS A 422 34.06 3.47 7.65
N THR A 423 33.86 3.08 6.39
CA THR A 423 33.58 4.03 5.30
C THR A 423 32.10 4.38 5.22
N GLY A 424 31.26 3.71 6.02
CA GLY A 424 29.82 3.90 6.05
C GLY A 424 29.05 3.04 5.05
N GLN A 425 29.74 2.22 4.23
CA GLN A 425 29.08 1.29 3.34
C GLN A 425 28.45 0.15 4.15
N ALA A 426 27.20 -0.18 3.85
CA ALA A 426 26.46 -1.25 4.51
C ALA A 426 26.04 -2.33 3.51
N ARG A 427 26.16 -3.59 3.91
CA ARG A 427 25.61 -4.75 3.19
C ARG A 427 24.57 -5.44 4.05
N GLU A 428 23.54 -5.97 3.42
CA GLU A 428 22.44 -6.61 4.14
C GLU A 428 22.55 -8.13 4.07
N TYR A 429 22.26 -8.75 5.21
CA TYR A 429 22.36 -10.18 5.42
C TYR A 429 21.05 -10.72 5.96
N GLN A 430 20.69 -11.93 5.53
CA GLN A 430 19.55 -12.68 6.04
C GLN A 430 19.95 -14.14 6.15
N ASN A 431 20.17 -14.58 7.38
CA ASN A 431 20.61 -15.94 7.66
C ASN A 431 19.45 -16.75 8.24
N TYR A 432 19.30 -17.98 7.75
CA TYR A 432 18.41 -18.97 8.34
C TYR A 432 19.19 -19.74 9.41
N MET A 433 18.57 -19.87 10.58
CA MET A 433 19.23 -20.37 11.78
C MET A 433 19.09 -21.88 11.96
N GLN A 434 18.30 -22.53 11.12
CA GLN A 434 18.17 -23.98 11.05
C GLN A 434 18.53 -24.47 9.66
N PRO A 435 19.09 -25.67 9.54
CA PRO A 435 19.39 -26.24 8.25
C PRO A 435 18.09 -26.63 7.53
N VAL A 436 18.09 -26.43 6.22
CA VAL A 436 16.98 -26.75 5.33
C VAL A 436 17.41 -27.79 4.30
N THR A 437 16.49 -28.65 3.88
CA THR A 437 16.76 -29.60 2.81
C THR A 437 16.51 -28.95 1.45
N VAL A 438 17.56 -28.79 0.66
CA VAL A 438 17.53 -28.27 -0.71
C VAL A 438 18.17 -29.31 -1.62
N ASP A 439 17.47 -29.76 -2.66
CA ASP A 439 17.93 -30.77 -3.62
C ASP A 439 18.48 -32.05 -2.95
N GLY A 440 17.80 -32.47 -1.87
CA GLY A 440 18.15 -33.66 -1.08
C GLY A 440 19.40 -33.51 -0.23
N ALA A 441 19.97 -32.31 -0.08
CA ALA A 441 21.08 -31.99 0.81
C ALA A 441 20.63 -31.07 1.94
N THR A 442 21.14 -31.30 3.14
CA THR A 442 20.82 -30.49 4.32
C THR A 442 21.84 -29.37 4.48
N VAL A 443 21.41 -28.11 4.33
CA VAL A 443 22.30 -26.94 4.28
C VAL A 443 21.77 -25.78 5.12
N PHE A 444 22.67 -24.99 5.68
CA PHE A 444 22.38 -23.66 6.23
C PHE A 444 22.42 -22.63 5.11
N LEU A 445 21.44 -21.72 5.10
CA LEU A 445 21.33 -20.66 4.10
C LEU A 445 21.76 -19.32 4.71
N ALA A 446 22.84 -18.75 4.18
CA ALA A 446 23.33 -17.43 4.56
C ALA A 446 23.19 -16.46 3.38
N GLY A 447 22.19 -15.58 3.45
CA GLY A 447 21.85 -14.64 2.38
C GLY A 447 22.64 -13.34 2.47
N MET A 448 23.10 -12.82 1.34
CA MET A 448 23.69 -11.48 1.22
C MET A 448 23.11 -10.72 0.03
N ARG A 449 22.92 -9.40 0.21
CA ARG A 449 22.71 -8.46 -0.88
C ARG A 449 23.49 -7.17 -0.66
N ALA A 450 24.01 -6.60 -1.74
CA ALA A 450 24.74 -5.35 -1.70
C ALA A 450 23.79 -4.15 -1.66
N ASN A 451 22.75 -4.14 -2.50
CA ASN A 451 21.75 -3.08 -2.51
C ASN A 451 20.37 -3.59 -2.03
N PRO A 452 19.56 -2.74 -1.37
CA PRO A 452 18.22 -3.13 -0.92
C PRO A 452 17.24 -3.53 -2.04
N SER A 453 17.50 -3.09 -3.28
CA SER A 453 16.74 -3.45 -4.47
C SER A 453 17.13 -4.81 -5.05
N ASP A 454 18.28 -5.35 -4.65
CA ASP A 454 18.80 -6.60 -5.18
C ASP A 454 18.17 -7.80 -4.46
N ASN A 455 18.13 -8.91 -5.18
CA ASN A 455 17.74 -10.19 -4.63
C ASN A 455 18.85 -10.77 -3.74
N PHE A 456 18.46 -11.45 -2.66
CA PHE A 456 19.44 -12.15 -1.81
C PHE A 456 20.11 -13.29 -2.59
N SER A 457 21.43 -13.32 -2.54
CA SER A 457 22.25 -14.45 -2.98
C SER A 457 22.63 -15.28 -1.77
N TYR A 458 22.39 -16.59 -1.83
CA TYR A 458 22.54 -17.48 -0.68
C TYR A 458 23.79 -18.36 -0.78
N LEU A 459 24.67 -18.24 0.22
CA LEU A 459 25.69 -19.22 0.51
C LEU A 459 25.02 -20.44 1.18
N ARG A 460 25.27 -21.63 0.62
CA ARG A 460 24.71 -22.90 1.11
C ARG A 460 25.78 -23.68 1.85
N ILE A 461 25.81 -23.58 3.17
CA ILE A 461 26.81 -24.28 4.00
C ILE A 461 26.27 -25.67 4.33
N PRO A 462 26.95 -26.78 3.97
CA PRO A 462 26.48 -28.11 4.32
C PRO A 462 26.47 -28.31 5.83
N ALA A 463 25.40 -28.94 6.33
CA ALA A 463 25.34 -29.36 7.72
C ALA A 463 26.23 -30.59 7.93
N ASP A 464 27.02 -30.58 8.99
CA ASP A 464 27.82 -31.74 9.42
C ASP A 464 26.99 -32.77 10.20
N ASP A 465 27.62 -33.86 10.64
CA ASP A 465 26.97 -34.95 11.37
C ASP A 465 26.31 -34.49 12.68
N GLY A 466 26.75 -33.35 13.23
CA GLY A 466 26.15 -32.69 14.39
C GLY A 466 25.04 -31.70 14.04
N HIS A 467 24.60 -31.67 12.78
CA HIS A 467 23.69 -30.67 12.22
C HIS A 467 24.16 -29.22 12.43
N SER A 468 25.47 -28.99 12.32
CA SER A 468 26.09 -27.68 12.52
C SER A 468 26.94 -27.25 11.32
N VAL A 469 27.47 -26.02 11.36
CA VAL A 469 28.41 -25.51 10.36
C VAL A 469 29.88 -25.75 10.76
N THR A 470 30.13 -26.48 11.85
CA THR A 470 31.44 -26.56 12.52
C THR A 470 32.51 -27.14 11.62
N GLU A 471 32.26 -28.30 11.01
CA GLU A 471 33.23 -28.96 10.12
C GLU A 471 33.58 -28.08 8.92
N TRP A 472 32.58 -27.41 8.35
CA TRP A 472 32.79 -26.52 7.22
C TRP A 472 33.64 -25.30 7.61
N MET A 473 33.35 -24.70 8.77
CA MET A 473 34.15 -23.58 9.30
C MET A 473 35.60 -23.98 9.57
N ARG A 474 35.82 -25.20 10.08
CA ARG A 474 37.16 -25.77 10.26
C ARG A 474 37.88 -25.93 8.92
N LEU A 475 37.22 -26.52 7.93
CA LEU A 475 37.81 -26.71 6.60
C LEU A 475 38.12 -25.36 5.91
N ARG A 476 37.24 -24.37 6.04
CA ARG A 476 37.44 -23.00 5.55
C ARG A 476 38.67 -22.34 6.16
N ALA A 477 38.81 -22.42 7.48
CA ALA A 477 39.98 -21.90 8.19
C ALA A 477 41.27 -22.63 7.77
N ALA A 478 41.23 -23.96 7.64
CA ALA A 478 42.37 -24.76 7.20
C ALA A 478 42.82 -24.43 5.78
N LEU A 479 41.88 -24.13 4.87
CA LEU A 479 42.20 -23.71 3.50
C LEU A 479 43.01 -22.40 3.48
N GLN A 480 42.77 -21.51 4.44
CA GLN A 480 43.47 -20.24 4.60
C GLN A 480 44.79 -20.37 5.40
N ASP A 481 45.15 -21.56 5.87
CA ASP A 481 46.39 -21.84 6.58
C ASP A 481 47.42 -22.50 5.62
N PRO A 482 48.48 -21.79 5.19
CA PRO A 482 49.46 -22.32 4.24
C PRO A 482 50.17 -23.58 4.73
N GLN A 483 50.37 -23.72 6.05
CA GLN A 483 51.04 -24.91 6.61
C GLN A 483 50.15 -26.14 6.51
N LEU A 484 48.85 -25.98 6.77
CA LEU A 484 47.88 -27.07 6.60
C LEU A 484 47.69 -27.44 5.13
N ARG A 485 47.70 -26.47 4.21
CA ARG A 485 47.67 -26.75 2.76
C ARG A 485 48.86 -27.59 2.31
N ALA A 486 50.08 -27.22 2.74
CA ALA A 486 51.29 -27.98 2.40
C ALA A 486 51.25 -29.41 3.00
N ALA A 487 50.80 -29.54 4.25
CA ALA A 487 50.64 -30.84 4.89
C ALA A 487 49.60 -31.72 4.18
N ALA A 488 48.48 -31.13 3.74
CA ALA A 488 47.43 -31.82 2.97
C ALA A 488 47.94 -32.29 1.60
N ALA A 489 48.63 -31.43 0.86
CA ALA A 489 49.21 -31.76 -0.44
C ALA A 489 50.23 -32.91 -0.34
N LYS A 490 51.06 -32.91 0.72
CA LYS A 490 51.99 -34.01 1.01
C LYS A 490 51.25 -35.33 1.29
N ARG A 491 50.24 -35.31 2.15
CA ARG A 491 49.41 -36.49 2.46
C ARG A 491 48.73 -37.05 1.21
N TYR A 492 48.20 -36.18 0.35
CA TYR A 492 47.59 -36.57 -0.92
C TYR A 492 48.59 -37.24 -1.85
N ALA A 493 49.76 -36.64 -2.05
CA ALA A 493 50.80 -37.20 -2.93
C ALA A 493 51.29 -38.57 -2.43
N GLU A 494 51.46 -38.73 -1.11
CA GLU A 494 51.83 -40.00 -0.48
C GLU A 494 50.74 -41.08 -0.65
N ARG A 495 49.45 -40.73 -0.48
CA ARG A 495 48.33 -41.65 -0.65
C ARG A 495 48.11 -42.05 -2.11
N ALA A 496 48.27 -41.11 -3.04
CA ALA A 496 47.97 -41.33 -4.46
C ALA A 496 49.09 -42.06 -5.23
N THR A 497 50.24 -42.32 -4.61
CA THR A 497 51.42 -42.86 -5.31
C THR A 497 51.96 -44.14 -4.65
N PRO A 498 52.28 -45.20 -5.42
CA PRO A 498 52.95 -46.38 -4.89
C PRO A 498 54.33 -46.05 -4.27
N LYS A 499 54.78 -46.84 -3.29
CA LYS A 499 56.13 -46.74 -2.72
C LYS A 499 57.16 -47.42 -3.64
N SER A 500 57.63 -46.71 -4.67
CA SER A 500 58.70 -47.15 -5.59
C SER A 500 59.51 -45.95 -6.11
N ALA A 501 60.70 -46.18 -6.67
CA ALA A 501 61.57 -45.12 -7.21
C ALA A 501 60.92 -44.32 -8.36
N ALA A 502 60.14 -44.97 -9.23
CA ALA A 502 59.32 -44.30 -10.25
C ALA A 502 58.14 -43.54 -9.60
N GLY A 503 57.65 -44.02 -8.46
CA GLY A 503 56.68 -43.32 -7.63
C GLY A 503 57.23 -42.05 -6.98
N ASP A 504 58.53 -41.94 -6.72
CA ASP A 504 59.09 -40.75 -6.06
C ASP A 504 59.05 -39.51 -6.98
N ALA A 505 59.36 -39.67 -8.27
CA ALA A 505 59.24 -38.58 -9.26
C ALA A 505 57.77 -38.17 -9.47
N LEU A 506 56.86 -39.14 -9.58
CA LEU A 506 55.42 -38.88 -9.70
C LEU A 506 54.86 -38.20 -8.44
N ARG A 507 55.33 -38.60 -7.26
CA ARG A 507 54.94 -38.00 -5.97
C ARG A 507 55.34 -36.53 -5.90
N ALA A 508 56.55 -36.18 -6.33
CA ALA A 508 56.99 -34.79 -6.39
C ALA A 508 56.13 -33.93 -7.33
N GLN A 509 55.74 -34.48 -8.49
CA GLN A 509 54.85 -33.79 -9.43
C GLN A 509 53.42 -33.62 -8.89
N LEU A 510 52.89 -34.65 -8.24
CA LEU A 510 51.56 -34.61 -7.60
C LEU A 510 51.53 -33.63 -6.42
N LEU A 511 52.58 -33.60 -5.60
CA LEU A 511 52.73 -32.63 -4.52
C LEU A 511 52.67 -31.20 -5.05
N ALA A 512 53.50 -30.87 -6.03
CA ALA A 512 53.52 -29.53 -6.64
C ALA A 512 52.17 -29.15 -7.27
N SER A 513 51.49 -30.12 -7.89
CA SER A 513 50.16 -29.91 -8.49
C SER A 513 49.07 -29.70 -7.43
N ALA A 514 49.13 -30.44 -6.32
CA ALA A 514 48.21 -30.32 -5.19
C ALA A 514 48.38 -28.99 -4.45
N GLU A 515 49.62 -28.59 -4.14
CA GLU A 515 49.92 -27.29 -3.51
C GLU A 515 49.42 -26.13 -4.38
N LYS A 516 49.70 -26.20 -5.69
CA LYS A 516 49.25 -25.18 -6.65
C LYS A 516 47.72 -25.13 -6.73
N SER A 517 47.04 -26.27 -6.81
CA SER A 517 45.58 -26.34 -6.90
C SER A 517 44.91 -25.81 -5.64
N LEU A 518 45.40 -26.22 -4.45
CA LEU A 518 44.91 -25.71 -3.17
C LEU A 518 45.18 -24.20 -3.02
N GLY A 519 46.33 -23.69 -3.47
CA GLY A 519 46.64 -22.26 -3.38
C GLY A 519 45.81 -21.38 -4.31
N ILE A 520 45.57 -21.83 -5.55
CA ILE A 520 44.64 -21.15 -6.46
C ILE A 520 43.23 -21.14 -5.85
N PHE A 521 42.76 -22.28 -5.34
CA PHE A 521 41.43 -22.40 -4.75
C PHE A 521 41.28 -21.59 -3.44
N ALA A 522 42.33 -21.51 -2.61
CA ALA A 522 42.36 -20.71 -1.39
C ALA A 522 42.35 -19.19 -1.66
N GLY A 523 42.67 -18.76 -2.88
CA GLY A 523 42.63 -17.36 -3.27
C GLY A 523 43.93 -16.59 -3.04
N ASP A 524 45.10 -17.25 -3.16
CA ASP A 524 46.43 -16.59 -3.12
C ASP A 524 46.57 -15.47 -4.19
N GLN A 525 45.64 -15.36 -5.16
CA GLN A 525 45.62 -14.37 -6.25
C GLN A 525 44.43 -13.37 -6.19
N LYS A 526 44.06 -12.87 -5.00
CA LYS A 526 42.96 -11.89 -4.73
C LYS A 526 41.53 -12.40 -4.97
N ALA A 527 41.34 -13.43 -5.79
CA ALA A 527 40.10 -14.18 -5.95
C ALA A 527 40.39 -15.68 -5.77
N GLY A 528 39.44 -16.43 -5.17
CA GLY A 528 39.57 -17.87 -4.93
C GLY A 528 38.39 -18.67 -5.47
N GLY A 529 38.30 -19.95 -5.08
CA GLY A 529 37.24 -20.85 -5.49
C GLY A 529 37.35 -21.33 -6.95
N PHE A 530 36.24 -21.80 -7.50
CA PHE A 530 36.15 -22.29 -8.88
C PHE A 530 36.36 -21.20 -9.93
N MET A 531 36.05 -19.95 -9.60
CA MET A 531 36.30 -18.82 -10.51
C MET A 531 37.80 -18.63 -10.76
N ALA A 532 38.62 -18.65 -9.71
CA ALA A 532 40.09 -18.59 -9.84
C ALA A 532 40.64 -19.82 -10.57
N MET A 533 40.02 -20.99 -10.35
CA MET A 533 40.38 -22.20 -11.07
C MET A 533 40.08 -22.11 -12.57
N SER A 534 38.92 -21.57 -12.95
CA SER A 534 38.56 -21.33 -14.37
C SER A 534 39.57 -20.41 -15.04
N GLN A 535 39.91 -19.29 -14.41
CA GLN A 535 40.90 -18.34 -14.92
C GLN A 535 42.30 -18.95 -15.07
N PHE A 536 42.65 -19.92 -14.22
CA PHE A 536 43.88 -20.69 -14.37
C PHE A 536 43.82 -21.65 -15.57
N LEU A 537 42.70 -22.36 -15.74
CA LEU A 537 42.50 -23.30 -16.84
C LEU A 537 42.40 -22.62 -18.21
N GLU A 538 41.86 -21.40 -18.29
CA GLU A 538 41.81 -20.59 -19.51
C GLU A 538 43.21 -20.27 -20.09
N LYS A 539 44.27 -20.36 -19.28
CA LYS A 539 45.67 -20.20 -19.73
C LYS A 539 46.21 -21.43 -20.46
N ILE A 540 45.50 -22.56 -20.40
CA ILE A 540 45.85 -23.82 -21.07
C ILE A 540 45.22 -23.81 -22.47
N PRO A 541 45.89 -24.35 -23.51
CA PRO A 541 45.31 -24.46 -24.85
C PRO A 541 43.95 -25.18 -24.86
N GLU A 542 42.99 -24.65 -25.62
CA GLU A 542 41.57 -25.10 -25.63
C GLU A 542 41.40 -26.61 -25.83
N ALA A 543 42.26 -27.23 -26.65
CA ALA A 543 42.24 -28.67 -26.91
C ALA A 543 42.55 -29.53 -25.67
N GLU A 544 43.26 -29.00 -24.67
CA GLU A 544 43.67 -29.70 -23.45
C GLU A 544 42.89 -29.27 -22.21
N GLN A 545 42.14 -28.17 -22.29
CA GLN A 545 41.44 -27.56 -21.14
C GLN A 545 40.54 -28.55 -20.39
N LYS A 546 39.72 -29.33 -21.11
CA LYS A 546 38.80 -30.29 -20.47
C LYS A 546 39.54 -31.36 -19.68
N LYS A 547 40.59 -31.94 -20.28
CA LYS A 547 41.41 -32.98 -19.62
C LYS A 547 42.18 -32.40 -18.44
N ALA A 548 42.71 -31.19 -18.58
CA ALA A 548 43.37 -30.49 -17.48
C ALA A 548 42.40 -30.18 -16.33
N ALA A 549 41.17 -29.74 -16.64
CA ALA A 549 40.13 -29.49 -15.65
C ALA A 549 39.78 -30.75 -14.84
N ASP A 550 39.55 -31.88 -15.52
CA ASP A 550 39.24 -33.15 -14.84
C ASP A 550 40.36 -33.59 -13.89
N VAL A 551 41.63 -33.46 -14.31
CA VAL A 551 42.79 -33.81 -13.49
C VAL A 551 42.93 -32.86 -12.30
N VAL A 552 42.83 -31.55 -12.53
CA VAL A 552 42.95 -30.53 -11.48
C VAL A 552 41.84 -30.66 -10.45
N LEU A 553 40.59 -30.89 -10.86
CA LEU A 553 39.47 -31.09 -9.96
C LEU A 553 39.63 -32.38 -9.13
N LYS A 554 40.13 -33.46 -9.72
CA LYS A 554 40.42 -34.71 -8.99
C LYS A 554 41.51 -34.51 -7.94
N ILE A 555 42.60 -33.82 -8.30
CA ILE A 555 43.68 -33.48 -7.37
C ILE A 555 43.17 -32.56 -6.26
N LEU A 556 42.38 -31.53 -6.60
CA LEU A 556 41.79 -30.60 -5.65
C LEU A 556 40.90 -31.33 -4.64
N ASN A 557 39.94 -32.15 -5.09
CA ASN A 557 39.04 -32.88 -4.20
C ASN A 557 39.81 -33.83 -3.27
N GLY A 558 40.79 -34.58 -3.81
CA GLY A 558 41.64 -35.46 -2.99
C GLY A 558 42.49 -34.69 -1.96
N SER A 559 43.00 -33.52 -2.34
CA SER A 559 43.78 -32.66 -1.46
C SER A 559 42.92 -31.97 -0.40
N LEU A 560 41.68 -31.58 -0.73
CA LEU A 560 40.71 -31.03 0.22
C LEU A 560 40.25 -32.08 1.24
N TRP A 561 40.15 -33.35 0.85
CA TRP A 561 39.94 -34.45 1.79
C TRP A 561 41.07 -34.54 2.80
N ASP A 562 42.33 -34.54 2.33
CA ASP A 562 43.48 -34.62 3.24
C ASP A 562 43.65 -33.35 4.10
N LEU A 563 43.19 -32.19 3.58
CA LEU A 563 43.11 -30.94 4.33
C LEU A 563 42.09 -31.04 5.47
N TRP A 564 40.91 -31.62 5.21
CA TRP A 564 39.90 -31.86 6.24
C TRP A 564 40.45 -32.76 7.35
N GLN A 565 41.11 -33.86 7.00
CA GLN A 565 41.76 -34.76 7.95
C GLN A 565 42.90 -34.06 8.72
N ALA A 566 43.70 -33.22 8.06
CA ALA A 566 44.76 -32.45 8.71
C ALA A 566 44.19 -31.41 9.70
N ALA A 567 43.11 -30.74 9.34
CA ALA A 567 42.44 -29.78 10.20
C ALA A 567 41.84 -30.44 11.44
N ARG A 568 41.20 -31.61 11.30
CA ARG A 568 40.68 -32.38 12.44
C ARG A 568 41.80 -32.86 13.37
N ALA A 569 42.90 -33.35 12.79
CA ALA A 569 44.06 -33.76 13.57
C ALA A 569 44.68 -32.61 14.36
N LYS A 570 44.72 -31.39 13.79
CA LYS A 570 45.17 -30.17 14.50
C LYS A 570 44.30 -29.87 15.72
N ASP A 571 43.01 -30.15 15.64
CA ASP A 571 42.04 -29.94 16.73
C ASP A 571 41.90 -31.16 17.65
N GLY A 572 42.72 -32.22 17.47
CA GLY A 572 42.68 -33.43 18.31
C GLY A 572 41.46 -34.33 18.10
N LEU A 573 40.78 -34.20 16.96
CA LEU A 573 39.59 -34.99 16.63
C LEU A 573 39.93 -36.23 15.81
N GLU A 574 39.08 -37.26 15.91
CA GLU A 574 39.26 -38.48 15.14
C GLU A 574 39.14 -38.24 13.62
N PRO A 575 39.87 -38.99 12.77
CA PRO A 575 39.74 -38.90 11.32
C PRO A 575 38.30 -39.20 10.87
N VAL A 576 37.85 -38.51 9.81
CA VAL A 576 36.57 -38.81 9.16
C VAL A 576 36.66 -40.16 8.42
N THR A 577 35.55 -40.90 8.43
CA THR A 577 35.39 -42.17 7.72
C THR A 577 35.26 -41.92 6.21
N GLU A 578 35.90 -42.77 5.40
CA GLU A 578 35.78 -42.69 3.94
C GLU A 578 34.50 -43.40 3.49
N ASP A 579 33.38 -42.68 3.54
CA ASP A 579 32.06 -43.16 3.10
C ASP A 579 31.35 -42.17 2.15
N GLU A 580 30.22 -42.62 1.59
CA GLU A 580 29.44 -41.83 0.61
C GLU A 580 28.89 -40.53 1.23
N THR A 581 28.57 -40.53 2.52
CA THR A 581 28.01 -39.36 3.22
C THR A 581 29.07 -38.27 3.33
N HIS A 582 30.27 -38.62 3.78
CA HIS A 582 31.38 -37.66 3.92
C HIS A 582 31.95 -37.23 2.58
N ALA A 583 31.92 -38.10 1.56
CA ALA A 583 32.24 -37.72 0.18
C ALA A 583 31.26 -36.66 -0.35
N ARG A 584 29.95 -36.85 -0.11
CA ARG A 584 28.91 -35.88 -0.48
C ARG A 584 29.03 -34.58 0.30
N PHE A 585 29.31 -34.64 1.61
CA PHE A 585 29.59 -33.46 2.43
C PHE A 585 30.76 -32.67 1.86
N LEU A 586 31.89 -33.33 1.54
CA LEU A 586 33.06 -32.66 0.99
C LEU A 586 32.75 -31.99 -0.35
N GLN A 587 32.00 -32.64 -1.23
CA GLN A 587 31.59 -32.03 -2.51
C GLN A 587 30.78 -30.74 -2.30
N LEU A 588 29.79 -30.78 -1.40
CA LEU A 588 28.99 -29.60 -1.06
C LEU A 588 29.84 -28.53 -0.36
N ALA A 589 30.76 -28.95 0.51
CA ALA A 589 31.66 -28.06 1.22
C ALA A 589 32.59 -27.33 0.26
N THR A 590 33.13 -28.01 -0.76
CA THR A 590 33.94 -27.40 -1.82
C THR A 590 33.16 -26.34 -2.58
N ASN A 591 31.90 -26.62 -2.96
CA ASN A 591 31.03 -25.62 -3.59
C ASN A 591 30.83 -24.40 -2.69
N ALA A 592 30.50 -24.64 -1.42
CA ALA A 592 30.30 -23.58 -0.42
C ALA A 592 31.58 -22.76 -0.17
N LEU A 593 32.77 -23.38 -0.16
CA LEU A 593 34.05 -22.68 -0.02
C LEU A 593 34.31 -21.75 -1.20
N SER A 594 33.95 -22.17 -2.42
CA SER A 594 34.01 -21.31 -3.59
C SER A 594 33.02 -20.16 -3.50
N ASP A 595 31.78 -20.42 -3.05
CA ASP A 595 30.74 -19.41 -2.97
C ASP A 595 30.95 -18.41 -1.81
N ALA A 596 31.71 -18.81 -0.77
CA ALA A 596 32.01 -17.97 0.40
C ALA A 596 32.75 -16.67 0.04
N PHE A 597 33.52 -16.64 -1.05
CA PHE A 597 34.16 -15.42 -1.55
C PHE A 597 33.14 -14.34 -1.96
N PHE A 598 31.94 -14.74 -2.36
CA PHE A 598 30.86 -13.81 -2.71
C PHE A 598 30.02 -13.39 -1.51
N TYR A 599 30.03 -14.13 -0.39
CA TYR A 599 29.28 -13.76 0.82
C TYR A 599 29.81 -12.45 1.44
N GLY A 600 31.13 -12.24 1.38
CA GLY A 600 31.77 -10.96 1.65
C GLY A 600 31.68 -10.42 3.09
N ALA A 601 31.01 -11.12 4.01
CA ALA A 601 31.05 -10.79 5.44
C ALA A 601 32.30 -11.35 6.10
N PRO A 602 32.90 -10.65 7.09
CA PRO A 602 34.01 -11.17 7.88
C PRO A 602 33.58 -12.24 8.89
N VAL A 603 32.28 -12.41 9.12
CA VAL A 603 31.70 -13.32 10.12
C VAL A 603 30.42 -13.98 9.59
N TYR A 604 30.18 -15.22 10.00
CA TYR A 604 28.87 -15.88 9.96
C TYR A 604 28.29 -15.91 11.37
N LEU A 605 27.03 -15.48 11.51
CA LEU A 605 26.34 -15.40 12.79
C LEU A 605 25.26 -16.47 12.88
N GLN A 606 25.33 -17.30 13.92
CA GLN A 606 24.40 -18.39 14.22
C GLN A 606 23.66 -18.09 15.51
N LEU A 607 22.33 -18.18 15.52
CA LEU A 607 21.51 -17.94 16.71
C LEU A 607 21.61 -19.12 17.69
N ASP A 608 21.85 -18.80 18.96
CA ASP A 608 21.86 -19.78 20.07
C ASP A 608 20.57 -19.69 20.90
N ASP A 609 20.11 -18.48 21.20
CA ASP A 609 18.96 -18.21 22.06
C ASP A 609 18.34 -16.84 21.75
N PHE A 610 17.06 -16.64 22.06
CA PHE A 610 16.38 -15.37 21.85
C PHE A 610 15.25 -15.10 22.86
N THR A 611 14.99 -13.81 23.11
CA THR A 611 13.76 -13.32 23.74
C THR A 611 13.00 -12.51 22.71
N HIS A 612 11.89 -13.07 22.21
CA HIS A 612 11.07 -12.42 21.20
C HIS A 612 10.22 -11.31 21.83
N VAL A 613 10.28 -10.11 21.24
CA VAL A 613 9.46 -8.96 21.62
C VAL A 613 8.74 -8.50 20.37
N GLN A 614 7.40 -8.46 20.40
CA GLN A 614 6.64 -7.96 19.26
C GLN A 614 6.34 -6.47 19.42
N ALA A 615 6.00 -5.81 18.33
CA ALA A 615 5.48 -4.46 18.32
C ALA A 615 4.25 -4.36 17.44
N SER A 616 3.34 -3.47 17.82
CA SER A 616 2.22 -3.07 16.97
C SER A 616 2.45 -1.69 16.40
N VAL A 617 2.10 -1.54 15.12
CA VAL A 617 1.99 -0.25 14.47
C VAL A 617 0.51 0.09 14.40
N PHE A 618 0.13 1.10 15.18
CA PHE A 618 -1.22 1.63 15.15
C PHE A 618 -1.32 2.85 14.24
N GLN A 619 -2.30 2.87 13.34
CA GLN A 619 -2.66 4.10 12.65
C GLN A 619 -3.67 4.85 13.52
N VAL A 620 -3.31 6.06 13.93
CA VAL A 620 -4.11 6.93 14.80
C VAL A 620 -4.65 8.07 13.95
N THR A 621 -5.99 8.18 13.89
CA THR A 621 -6.66 9.11 12.97
C THR A 621 -7.75 9.92 13.67
N ARG A 622 -7.75 11.24 13.45
CA ARG A 622 -8.84 12.14 13.81
C ARG A 622 -9.45 12.70 12.53
N SER A 623 -10.73 12.42 12.29
CA SER A 623 -11.43 12.79 11.05
C SER A 623 -12.77 13.49 11.35
N PRO A 624 -12.76 14.81 11.62
CA PRO A 624 -13.99 15.56 11.93
C PRO A 624 -14.96 15.67 10.75
N GLY A 625 -14.46 15.58 9.51
CA GLY A 625 -15.22 15.66 8.27
C GLY A 625 -16.07 14.42 7.96
N LYS A 626 -15.77 13.27 8.57
CA LYS A 626 -16.48 11.99 8.33
C LYS A 626 -18.00 12.12 8.38
N ASN A 627 -18.54 12.73 9.44
CA ASN A 627 -19.99 12.89 9.60
C ASN A 627 -20.58 13.88 8.58
N VAL A 628 -19.80 14.90 8.20
CA VAL A 628 -20.18 15.88 7.17
C VAL A 628 -20.29 15.17 5.81
N VAL A 629 -19.30 14.32 5.46
CA VAL A 629 -19.35 13.54 4.22
C VAL A 629 -20.55 12.62 4.20
N TYR A 630 -20.86 11.92 5.29
CA TYR A 630 -22.06 11.06 5.36
C TYR A 630 -23.37 11.83 5.17
N LEU A 631 -23.49 13.02 5.76
CA LEU A 631 -24.63 13.90 5.51
C LEU A 631 -24.73 14.29 4.02
N GLY A 632 -23.60 14.61 3.40
CA GLY A 632 -23.53 14.90 1.98
C GLY A 632 -23.94 13.71 1.11
N CYS A 633 -23.49 12.50 1.44
CA CYS A 633 -23.92 11.27 0.75
C CYS A 633 -25.43 11.04 0.89
N LEU A 634 -26.02 11.30 2.07
CA LEU A 634 -27.47 11.23 2.26
C LEU A 634 -28.20 12.22 1.36
N PHE A 635 -27.74 13.48 1.28
CA PHE A 635 -28.30 14.48 0.37
C PHE A 635 -28.16 14.04 -1.10
N LEU A 636 -27.06 13.39 -1.49
CA LEU A 636 -26.89 12.90 -2.85
C LEU A 636 -27.95 11.85 -3.18
N VAL A 637 -28.15 10.87 -2.28
CA VAL A 637 -29.15 9.81 -2.44
C VAL A 637 -30.56 10.39 -2.54
N LEU A 638 -30.94 11.28 -1.62
CA LEU A 638 -32.24 11.95 -1.63
C LEU A 638 -32.43 12.81 -2.89
N GLY A 639 -31.37 13.50 -3.32
CA GLY A 639 -31.37 14.37 -4.49
C GLY A 639 -31.60 13.61 -5.78
N VAL A 640 -30.82 12.55 -5.99
CA VAL A 640 -30.95 11.64 -7.15
C VAL A 640 -32.32 10.97 -7.14
N PHE A 641 -32.76 10.44 -5.99
CA PHE A 641 -34.08 9.81 -5.86
C PHE A 641 -35.21 10.77 -6.25
N ALA A 642 -35.21 12.00 -5.73
CA ALA A 642 -36.22 13.00 -6.05
C ALA A 642 -36.21 13.39 -7.54
N MET A 643 -35.04 13.47 -8.18
CA MET A 643 -34.94 13.81 -9.61
C MET A 643 -35.45 12.69 -10.53
N PHE A 644 -35.22 11.42 -10.18
CA PHE A 644 -35.60 10.29 -11.03
C PHE A 644 -37.04 9.81 -10.79
N TYR A 645 -37.49 9.77 -9.53
CA TYR A 645 -38.75 9.13 -9.16
C TYR A 645 -39.90 10.09 -8.92
N ILE A 646 -39.65 11.33 -8.49
CA ILE A 646 -40.71 12.34 -8.33
C ILE A 646 -40.84 13.09 -9.64
N ARG A 647 -42.04 13.15 -10.22
CA ARG A 647 -42.28 13.83 -11.51
C ARG A 647 -43.19 15.03 -11.29
N GLU A 648 -42.74 16.23 -11.67
CA GLU A 648 -43.61 17.42 -11.64
C GLU A 648 -44.63 17.35 -12.79
N ARG A 649 -45.90 17.35 -12.42
CA ARG A 649 -47.04 17.38 -13.34
C ARG A 649 -47.89 18.60 -13.01
N ARG A 650 -48.31 19.32 -14.05
CA ARG A 650 -49.26 20.43 -13.95
C ARG A 650 -50.39 20.20 -14.91
N LEU A 651 -51.60 20.49 -14.45
CA LEU A 651 -52.82 20.33 -15.20
C LEU A 651 -53.68 21.56 -14.99
N TRP A 652 -54.31 22.02 -16.06
CA TRP A 652 -55.22 23.16 -16.06
C TRP A 652 -56.50 22.76 -16.77
N ILE A 653 -57.65 23.04 -16.16
CA ILE A 653 -58.96 22.92 -16.82
C ILE A 653 -59.60 24.31 -16.83
N TRP A 654 -59.84 24.82 -18.03
CA TRP A 654 -60.54 26.07 -18.26
C TRP A 654 -62.01 25.78 -18.56
N ILE A 655 -62.93 26.32 -17.76
CA ILE A 655 -64.35 26.03 -17.88
C ILE A 655 -65.11 27.32 -18.15
N LYS A 656 -65.88 27.34 -19.23
CA LYS A 656 -66.74 28.47 -19.61
C LYS A 656 -68.17 28.02 -19.81
N ASP A 657 -69.09 28.97 -19.75
CA ASP A 657 -70.50 28.74 -20.01
C ASP A 657 -70.72 28.42 -21.51
N ASP A 658 -71.58 27.44 -21.81
CA ASP A 658 -71.94 27.02 -23.17
C ASP A 658 -73.47 26.88 -23.30
N ALA A 659 -74.00 26.94 -24.53
CA ALA A 659 -75.43 26.83 -24.78
C ALA A 659 -75.95 25.43 -24.38
N GLY A 660 -76.52 25.32 -23.17
CA GLY A 660 -77.02 24.07 -22.60
C GLY A 660 -76.15 23.45 -21.49
N GLY A 661 -75.12 24.14 -20.98
CA GLY A 661 -74.27 23.65 -19.89
C GLY A 661 -72.95 24.41 -19.76
N ALA A 662 -71.84 23.68 -19.65
CA ALA A 662 -70.50 24.24 -19.59
C ALA A 662 -69.53 23.47 -20.50
N GLU A 663 -68.58 24.19 -21.10
CA GLU A 663 -67.49 23.64 -21.91
C GLU A 663 -66.18 23.70 -21.12
N ALA A 664 -65.44 22.58 -21.10
CA ALA A 664 -64.18 22.45 -20.39
C ALA A 664 -63.04 22.13 -21.36
N LEU A 665 -61.91 22.85 -21.20
CA LEU A 665 -60.66 22.65 -21.92
C LEU A 665 -59.56 22.27 -20.92
N MET A 666 -59.14 21.00 -20.94
CA MET A 666 -58.00 20.51 -20.18
C MET A 666 -56.71 20.61 -20.99
N ALA A 667 -55.63 21.05 -20.35
CA ALA A 667 -54.27 20.83 -20.81
C ALA A 667 -53.37 20.33 -19.69
N MET A 668 -52.43 19.44 -20.03
CA MET A 668 -51.48 18.86 -19.10
C MET A 668 -50.04 19.11 -19.54
N SER A 669 -49.13 19.27 -18.58
CA SER A 669 -47.71 19.50 -18.82
C SER A 669 -46.84 18.76 -17.83
N THR A 670 -45.73 18.23 -18.34
CA THR A 670 -44.65 17.60 -17.59
C THR A 670 -43.32 18.10 -18.12
N GLN A 671 -42.30 18.10 -17.27
CA GLN A 671 -40.93 18.42 -17.67
C GLN A 671 -40.28 17.27 -18.46
N ARG A 672 -40.74 16.03 -18.28
CA ARG A 672 -40.25 14.83 -18.98
C ARG A 672 -41.43 13.99 -19.47
N LYS A 673 -41.56 13.84 -20.80
CA LYS A 673 -42.57 12.97 -21.42
C LYS A 673 -42.18 11.50 -21.16
N THR A 674 -43.09 10.74 -20.57
CA THR A 674 -42.88 9.32 -20.20
C THR A 674 -44.14 8.53 -20.54
N LEU A 675 -44.02 7.22 -20.77
CA LEU A 675 -45.18 6.35 -21.06
C LEU A 675 -46.25 6.42 -19.97
N ASP A 676 -45.86 6.51 -18.70
CA ASP A 676 -46.81 6.63 -17.59
C ASP A 676 -47.58 7.95 -17.62
N PHE A 677 -46.94 9.04 -18.06
CA PHE A 677 -47.62 10.33 -18.24
C PHE A 677 -48.66 10.26 -19.35
N GLU A 678 -48.37 9.55 -20.44
CA GLU A 678 -49.33 9.33 -21.53
C GLU A 678 -50.54 8.52 -21.05
N ARG A 679 -50.29 7.43 -20.32
CA ARG A 679 -51.35 6.60 -19.73
C ARG A 679 -52.22 7.38 -18.75
N GLU A 680 -51.60 8.20 -17.92
CA GLU A 680 -52.31 9.07 -16.97
C GLU A 680 -53.15 10.11 -17.69
N PHE A 681 -52.62 10.76 -18.72
CA PHE A 681 -53.37 11.72 -19.53
C PHE A 681 -54.59 11.06 -20.18
N GLU A 682 -54.42 9.89 -20.82
CA GLU A 682 -55.54 9.15 -21.42
C GLU A 682 -56.55 8.67 -20.35
N THR A 683 -56.10 8.28 -19.16
CA THR A 683 -56.99 7.93 -18.05
C THR A 683 -57.81 9.13 -17.58
N LEU A 684 -57.18 10.30 -17.41
CA LEU A 684 -57.86 11.53 -17.01
C LEU A 684 -58.85 12.01 -18.08
N LYS A 685 -58.45 11.91 -19.35
CA LYS A 685 -59.29 12.21 -20.51
C LYS A 685 -60.54 11.33 -20.54
N GLN A 686 -60.47 10.07 -20.11
CA GLN A 686 -61.64 9.20 -20.01
C GLN A 686 -62.50 9.47 -18.78
N LYS A 687 -61.89 9.76 -17.62
CA LYS A 687 -62.59 9.87 -16.33
C LYS A 687 -63.22 11.24 -16.07
N LEU A 688 -62.60 12.33 -16.53
CA LEU A 688 -63.07 13.70 -16.25
C LEU A 688 -64.44 14.05 -16.87
N PRO A 689 -64.81 13.58 -18.08
CA PRO A 689 -66.12 13.85 -18.66
C PRO A 689 -67.26 12.98 -18.13
N GLN A 690 -66.96 11.94 -17.35
CA GLN A 690 -67.99 11.01 -16.86
C GLN A 690 -68.90 11.72 -15.84
N ALA A 691 -70.20 11.43 -15.91
CA ALA A 691 -71.15 11.88 -14.89
C ALA A 691 -70.70 11.39 -13.51
N ALA A 692 -70.86 12.25 -12.50
CA ALA A 692 -70.38 12.00 -11.13
C ALA A 692 -70.90 10.68 -10.56
#